data_AF-A0A6C0BIX2-F1
#
_entry.id   AF-A0A6C0BIX2-F1
#
_cell.length_a   1.000
_cell.length_b   1.000
_cell.length_c   1.000
_cell.angle_alpha   90.00
_cell.angle_beta   90.00
_cell.angle_gamma   90.00
#
_symmetry.space_group_name_H-M   'P 1'
#
loop_
_entity.id
_entity.type
_entity.pdbx_description
1 polymer ?
#
loop_
_entity_poly.entity_id
_entity_poly.type
_entity_poly.pdbx_seq_one_letter_code
_entity_poly.pdbx_strand_id
1 'polypeptide(L)'
;MRIGITFSPEAPLWSSGANQTALVLAELFSTFHEILLVNRTHSDTEWFADYEKPSYLTVSSLTHASGLDWLIDIDGIIREEDRKRISAHTIVFLRTFLQFAEMDASVYMDYPYVGRSMDVHEIWCWDVLNPEDTIPSIQTLFPCPIRRVPFIWSPTFLKERTPCSSPRDEWIVHVAEKNNNSSSSIIPLVAIRELTKTHHVEATYQIHNIDTIKEYRFLKENILTNIEADTLPLSFAPKEPWTHWSQNSIMLSHSRFVPLRPSLLQLLWLGIPLVHNSPVLSELHPQLQNMYYPGNNIKELCSAMKGLMAHSEPWFAAHTEIRDTIMTRFGIASNRERWATILHDVWGAKLLEKTVDRPLNTPLETPKEIIIAFSDMWPGFNHNSNFIMDALRHEAPTLSMKGVSYSLSITPSLVICGPYSTSWKQIPSVPKVYFSGENWEVPNDPSISLYITSSTNEDDRHLRIPTWMTFINWFTTSSELPHGCTDNPIRLPVQLALQPHPIPFDKRQQFCAFVVSNPTCAIRNEAFHHVNTYKKVNSGGGLYNNIGGQLELKYPGGGCGDLSKHAFFSQHQFTLSFENSQASGYITEKVLHAKMAGCVPLYWGTQTDSDFVPNSFINLSSIQSAEQVVEILKKLEARPDMCAAIAATPILDEQRRQKAIRMMSVMSQRILALVGRKSLDHIDRIDKTFVINLDSRRDRWESLLQSEPQLQGLVTRVPAVYGKTLQMTSSIFKLYKNNPFQWKKSIIGCYLSHLLIWKQILKEEGHLFLILEDDVRFQKGWMEQWKAAARDMPEDAELMYWGGVLPPNKKVLPLVSETVNDHWARIRPNTMFSTIALPLFHFCTYSYLLTKAGAQKLIQYTMSLDGMPFPGCDHLLGHSSLKTYLTAPLLTTCSQEDDPVYVHSQFDNLHREDTFDSDIWNNKECFSDEELAPFYKSMTVYYMTDTEPYELYEKLWLDDMFQCDIQCVSYSSTLFSSLPEGAWIIFQRPFISVWNTLLSSHKQSFRILHLSDEFEMDDISLYSHPYCKGVIRNYPRANVPDTSYLITIPLGYHHRCTMKKSMEERKWVWSFHGTNWFQRGEQLKAFLSYEPHSYHLQPEWNHSSGTPCAEYLEILGNSQFCPILKGNHMETFRLYEALEAGTLPLFGPTISSSYLEWIKQYVDVSTIYDWTSMESMTMSLEKKEQARIEIGRQWKIWKENIQKSCQMLL
;
A
#
# COMPACT_ATOMS: atom_id res chain seq x y z
N MET A 1 2.37 15.31 -39.05
CA MET A 1 3.33 14.25 -38.69
C MET A 1 3.14 13.12 -39.66
N ARG A 2 4.22 12.40 -39.96
CA ARG A 2 4.25 11.22 -40.82
C ARG A 2 4.36 9.98 -39.94
N ILE A 3 3.28 9.18 -39.93
CA ILE A 3 3.16 8.00 -39.07
C ILE A 3 3.32 6.74 -39.92
N GLY A 4 4.27 5.90 -39.53
CA GLY A 4 4.43 4.56 -40.07
C GLY A 4 3.59 3.55 -39.30
N ILE A 5 2.90 2.64 -39.98
CA ILE A 5 2.23 1.49 -39.36
C ILE A 5 2.67 0.23 -40.09
N THR A 6 3.18 -0.75 -39.35
CA THR A 6 3.72 -1.97 -39.98
C THR A 6 2.62 -2.95 -40.42
N PHE A 7 2.80 -3.60 -41.57
CA PHE A 7 1.89 -4.65 -42.08
C PHE A 7 2.67 -5.76 -42.83
N SER A 8 1.99 -6.84 -43.23
CA SER A 8 2.58 -7.98 -43.95
C SER A 8 1.87 -8.27 -45.27
N PRO A 9 2.48 -8.04 -46.44
CA PRO A 9 1.83 -8.30 -47.74
C PRO A 9 1.65 -9.79 -48.05
N GLU A 10 2.44 -10.68 -47.44
CA GLU A 10 2.36 -12.13 -47.65
C GLU A 10 1.10 -12.78 -47.04
N ALA A 11 0.45 -12.13 -46.08
CA ALA A 11 -0.70 -12.69 -45.38
C ALA A 11 -2.00 -12.02 -45.90
N PRO A 12 -3.01 -12.78 -46.33
CA PRO A 12 -4.24 -12.19 -46.84
C PRO A 12 -4.99 -11.47 -45.71
N LEU A 13 -5.57 -10.31 -46.03
CA LEU A 13 -6.23 -9.41 -45.10
C LEU A 13 -7.33 -10.12 -44.30
N TRP A 14 -8.16 -10.96 -44.95
CA TRP A 14 -9.26 -11.65 -44.26
C TRP A 14 -8.78 -12.59 -43.14
N SER A 15 -7.55 -13.09 -43.22
CA SER A 15 -7.00 -14.07 -42.29
C SER A 15 -6.00 -13.49 -41.28
N SER A 16 -5.49 -12.28 -41.56
CA SER A 16 -4.39 -11.64 -40.83
C SER A 16 -4.91 -10.57 -39.88
N GLY A 17 -5.03 -10.91 -38.59
CA GLY A 17 -5.39 -9.93 -37.55
C GLY A 17 -4.39 -8.77 -37.44
N ALA A 18 -3.15 -8.96 -37.87
CA ALA A 18 -2.14 -7.90 -37.94
C ALA A 18 -2.46 -6.87 -39.03
N ASN A 19 -2.75 -7.33 -40.24
CA ASN A 19 -3.11 -6.45 -41.35
C ASN A 19 -4.45 -5.76 -41.11
N GLN A 20 -5.42 -6.45 -40.50
CA GLN A 20 -6.69 -5.86 -40.08
C GLN A 20 -6.47 -4.73 -39.07
N THR A 21 -5.64 -4.96 -38.05
CA THR A 21 -5.31 -3.91 -37.06
C THR A 21 -4.59 -2.73 -37.72
N ALA A 22 -3.63 -2.99 -38.60
CA ALA A 22 -2.91 -1.95 -39.32
C ALA A 22 -3.85 -1.07 -40.17
N LEU A 23 -4.82 -1.67 -40.88
CA LEU A 23 -5.81 -0.92 -41.65
C LEU A 23 -6.74 -0.08 -40.76
N VAL A 24 -7.24 -0.64 -39.66
CA VAL A 24 -8.14 0.08 -38.75
C VAL A 24 -7.42 1.27 -38.09
N LEU A 25 -6.16 1.10 -37.69
CA LEU A 25 -5.34 2.20 -37.18
C LEU A 25 -5.01 3.22 -38.27
N ALA A 26 -4.75 2.78 -39.50
CA ALA A 26 -4.52 3.69 -40.62
C ALA A 26 -5.78 4.52 -40.95
N GLU A 27 -6.96 3.90 -40.93
CA GLU A 27 -8.24 4.58 -41.10
C GLU A 27 -8.45 5.65 -40.01
N LEU A 28 -8.21 5.31 -38.74
CA LEU A 28 -8.26 6.27 -37.64
C LEU A 28 -7.24 7.41 -37.80
N PHE A 29 -5.95 7.10 -37.96
CA PHE A 29 -4.89 8.10 -37.97
C PHE A 29 -4.86 8.94 -39.24
N SER A 30 -5.40 8.45 -40.36
CA SER A 30 -5.57 9.26 -41.57
C SER A 30 -6.48 10.48 -41.35
N THR A 31 -7.33 10.46 -40.32
CA THR A 31 -8.15 11.62 -39.93
C THR A 31 -7.36 12.71 -39.21
N PHE A 32 -6.12 12.42 -38.80
CA PHE A 32 -5.26 13.31 -38.01
C PHE A 32 -3.92 13.61 -38.70
N HIS A 33 -3.36 12.66 -39.45
CA HIS A 33 -1.96 12.66 -39.90
C HIS A 33 -1.76 11.99 -41.27
N GLU A 34 -0.58 12.18 -41.84
CA GLU A 34 -0.14 11.47 -43.04
C GLU A 34 0.31 10.05 -42.67
N ILE A 35 -0.24 9.04 -43.33
CA ILE A 35 0.00 7.62 -43.02
C ILE A 35 0.81 6.93 -44.10
N LEU A 36 1.86 6.24 -43.65
CA LEU A 36 2.64 5.32 -44.46
C LEU A 36 2.49 3.90 -43.90
N LEU A 37 1.98 2.97 -44.70
CA LEU A 37 2.06 1.56 -44.34
C LEU A 37 3.44 1.01 -44.69
N VAL A 38 4.10 0.41 -43.71
CA VAL A 38 5.47 -0.11 -43.86
C VAL A 38 5.41 -1.63 -43.94
N ASN A 39 5.87 -2.21 -45.05
CA ASN A 39 6.02 -3.65 -45.14
C ASN A 39 7.05 -4.09 -44.09
N ARG A 40 6.67 -5.04 -43.21
CA ARG A 40 7.55 -5.56 -42.15
C ARG A 40 8.74 -6.38 -42.66
N THR A 41 8.81 -6.64 -43.96
CA THR A 41 9.92 -7.31 -44.64
C THR A 41 10.71 -6.30 -45.50
N HIS A 42 11.95 -6.65 -45.84
CA HIS A 42 12.77 -5.86 -46.78
C HIS A 42 12.35 -6.03 -48.25
N SER A 43 11.31 -6.82 -48.53
CA SER A 43 10.82 -7.06 -49.88
C SER A 43 10.04 -5.86 -50.41
N ASP A 44 10.17 -5.59 -51.70
CA ASP A 44 9.37 -4.60 -52.42
C ASP A 44 7.97 -5.14 -52.80
N THR A 45 7.49 -6.21 -52.17
CA THR A 45 6.10 -6.64 -52.30
C THR A 45 5.18 -5.55 -51.73
N GLU A 46 4.39 -4.89 -52.58
CA GLU A 46 3.73 -3.62 -52.20
C GLU A 46 2.35 -3.79 -51.54
N TRP A 47 1.60 -4.86 -51.80
CA TRP A 47 0.23 -5.00 -51.28
C TRP A 47 -0.25 -6.47 -51.24
N PHE A 48 -1.19 -6.80 -50.35
CA PHE A 48 -1.82 -8.13 -50.32
C PHE A 48 -2.88 -8.29 -51.41
N ALA A 49 -3.06 -9.51 -51.91
CA ALA A 49 -3.82 -9.78 -53.14
C ALA A 49 -5.36 -9.78 -52.97
N ASP A 50 -5.88 -9.92 -51.74
CA ASP A 50 -7.30 -10.18 -51.46
C ASP A 50 -8.14 -8.92 -51.18
N TYR A 51 -7.55 -7.73 -51.24
CA TYR A 51 -8.24 -6.46 -51.02
C TYR A 51 -7.56 -5.32 -51.78
N GLU A 52 -8.34 -4.44 -52.40
CA GLU A 52 -7.83 -3.35 -53.23
C GLU A 52 -7.23 -2.23 -52.36
N LYS A 53 -6.04 -1.73 -52.71
CA LYS A 53 -5.36 -0.70 -51.93
C LYS A 53 -6.15 0.62 -51.96
N PRO A 54 -6.58 1.15 -50.80
CA PRO A 54 -7.24 2.46 -50.76
C PRO A 54 -6.34 3.56 -51.32
N SER A 55 -6.94 4.51 -52.05
CA SER A 55 -6.21 5.60 -52.71
C SER A 55 -5.51 6.54 -51.73
N TYR A 56 -6.04 6.68 -50.52
CA TYR A 56 -5.47 7.52 -49.46
C TYR A 56 -4.26 6.90 -48.75
N LEU A 57 -3.97 5.61 -48.98
CA LEU A 57 -2.85 4.91 -48.33
C LEU A 57 -1.62 4.85 -49.23
N THR A 58 -0.50 5.29 -48.68
CA THR A 58 0.84 5.11 -49.24
C THR A 58 1.51 3.90 -48.60
N VAL A 59 2.34 3.19 -49.36
CA VAL A 59 3.06 2.00 -48.90
C VAL A 59 4.53 2.13 -49.24
N SER A 60 5.40 1.62 -48.36
CA SER A 60 6.84 1.51 -48.60
C SER A 60 7.40 0.23 -48.01
N SER A 61 8.47 -0.31 -48.60
CA SER A 61 9.22 -1.41 -48.01
C SER A 61 10.08 -0.95 -46.85
N LEU A 62 10.44 -1.86 -45.94
CA LEU A 62 11.30 -1.52 -44.79
C LEU A 62 12.64 -0.90 -45.24
N THR A 63 13.13 -1.30 -46.41
CA THR A 63 14.36 -0.81 -47.04
C THR A 63 14.26 0.67 -47.44
N HIS A 64 13.12 1.09 -47.99
CA HIS A 64 12.94 2.43 -48.54
C HIS A 64 12.24 3.42 -47.59
N ALA A 65 11.57 2.91 -46.54
CA ALA A 65 10.95 3.75 -45.52
C ALA A 65 12.01 4.61 -44.81
N SER A 66 11.73 5.90 -44.64
CA SER A 66 12.59 6.85 -43.93
C SER A 66 11.82 8.10 -43.53
N GLY A 67 12.31 8.82 -42.51
CA GLY A 67 11.77 10.10 -42.09
C GLY A 67 10.38 10.02 -41.46
N LEU A 68 10.10 8.96 -40.69
CA LEU A 68 8.89 8.85 -39.88
C LEU A 68 9.07 9.59 -38.55
N ASP A 69 8.04 10.34 -38.14
CA ASP A 69 8.01 10.93 -36.79
C ASP A 69 7.74 9.84 -35.76
N TRP A 70 6.79 8.94 -36.07
CA TRP A 70 6.38 7.82 -35.23
C TRP A 70 6.20 6.56 -36.06
N LEU A 71 6.65 5.43 -35.52
CA LEU A 71 6.41 4.10 -36.05
C LEU A 71 5.55 3.32 -35.06
N ILE A 72 4.47 2.73 -35.56
CA ILE A 72 3.62 1.80 -34.84
C ILE A 72 3.99 0.40 -35.32
N ASP A 73 4.83 -0.25 -34.52
CA ASP A 73 5.32 -1.61 -34.74
C ASP A 73 4.32 -2.62 -34.14
N ILE A 74 3.55 -3.23 -35.03
CA ILE A 74 2.51 -4.19 -34.70
C ILE A 74 3.15 -5.48 -34.16
N ASP A 75 2.82 -5.81 -32.91
CA ASP A 75 3.37 -6.94 -32.13
C ASP A 75 4.90 -6.93 -31.92
N GLY A 76 5.59 -5.82 -32.23
CA GLY A 76 7.02 -5.63 -31.92
C GLY A 76 7.97 -6.52 -32.72
N ILE A 77 7.64 -6.80 -33.99
CA ILE A 77 8.38 -7.76 -34.82
C ILE A 77 9.58 -7.12 -35.53
N ILE A 78 9.58 -5.80 -35.70
CA ILE A 78 10.66 -5.10 -36.40
C ILE A 78 11.93 -5.08 -35.54
N ARG A 79 13.09 -5.29 -36.17
CA ARG A 79 14.38 -5.22 -35.49
C ARG A 79 14.67 -3.78 -35.07
N GLU A 80 15.37 -3.65 -33.94
CA GLU A 80 15.74 -2.36 -33.37
C GLU A 80 16.45 -1.43 -34.36
N GLU A 81 17.41 -1.97 -35.10
CA GLU A 81 18.22 -1.24 -36.09
C GLU A 81 17.33 -0.62 -37.18
N ASP A 82 16.31 -1.36 -37.64
CA ASP A 82 15.38 -0.87 -38.64
C ASP A 82 14.44 0.20 -38.06
N ARG A 83 13.96 0.02 -36.83
CA ARG A 83 13.12 1.03 -36.16
C ARG A 83 13.85 2.36 -36.02
N LYS A 84 15.08 2.33 -35.52
CA LYS A 84 15.95 3.52 -35.35
C LYS A 84 16.32 4.19 -36.68
N ARG A 85 16.45 3.41 -37.76
CA ARG A 85 16.74 3.93 -39.10
C ARG A 85 15.56 4.66 -39.72
N ILE A 86 14.34 4.13 -39.57
CA ILE A 86 13.18 4.64 -40.31
C ILE A 86 12.35 5.66 -39.54
N SER A 87 12.45 5.69 -38.20
CA SER A 87 11.60 6.51 -37.33
C SER A 87 12.36 7.16 -36.17
N ALA A 88 11.93 8.37 -35.78
CA ALA A 88 12.44 9.06 -34.59
C ALA A 88 11.93 8.41 -33.29
N HIS A 89 10.64 8.04 -33.27
CA HIS A 89 10.00 7.41 -32.12
C HIS A 89 9.28 6.12 -32.52
N THR A 90 9.17 5.16 -31.60
CA THR A 90 8.47 3.89 -31.86
C THR A 90 7.54 3.54 -30.71
N ILE A 91 6.29 3.23 -31.06
CA ILE A 91 5.31 2.56 -30.22
C ILE A 91 5.20 1.10 -30.68
N VAL A 92 5.31 0.17 -29.74
CA VAL A 92 4.94 -1.23 -30.03
C VAL A 92 3.49 -1.42 -29.69
N PHE A 93 2.72 -1.90 -30.65
CA PHE A 93 1.28 -2.07 -30.51
C PHE A 93 0.92 -3.55 -30.39
N LEU A 94 0.60 -3.98 -29.18
CA LEU A 94 0.21 -5.34 -28.84
C LEU A 94 -1.26 -5.57 -29.20
N ARG A 95 -1.49 -6.29 -30.29
CA ARG A 95 -2.84 -6.57 -30.78
C ARG A 95 -3.56 -7.67 -30.01
N THR A 96 -2.80 -8.51 -29.31
CA THR A 96 -3.29 -9.68 -28.58
C THR A 96 -2.54 -9.80 -27.27
N PHE A 97 -3.12 -10.54 -26.34
CA PHE A 97 -2.48 -10.81 -25.06
C PHE A 97 -1.22 -11.66 -25.23
N LEU A 98 -0.05 -11.02 -25.08
CA LEU A 98 1.24 -11.57 -25.49
C LEU A 98 1.64 -12.82 -24.70
N GLN A 99 1.37 -12.84 -23.39
CA GLN A 99 1.76 -13.94 -22.50
C GLN A 99 1.28 -15.31 -22.98
N PHE A 100 0.11 -15.38 -23.61
CA PHE A 100 -0.37 -16.67 -24.10
C PHE A 100 0.47 -17.20 -25.25
N ALA A 101 0.90 -16.33 -26.17
CA ALA A 101 1.81 -16.73 -27.25
C ALA A 101 3.20 -17.12 -26.71
N GLU A 102 3.67 -16.42 -25.67
CA GLU A 102 4.93 -16.73 -24.97
C GLU A 102 4.85 -18.06 -24.21
N MET A 103 3.75 -18.29 -23.47
CA MET A 103 3.47 -19.53 -22.76
C MET A 103 3.32 -20.69 -23.73
N ASP A 104 2.56 -20.54 -24.81
CA ASP A 104 2.41 -21.58 -25.83
C ASP A 104 3.76 -21.94 -26.46
N ALA A 105 4.62 -20.95 -26.75
CA ALA A 105 5.99 -21.19 -27.24
C ALA A 105 6.90 -21.90 -26.22
N SER A 106 6.68 -21.68 -24.92
CA SER A 106 7.43 -22.35 -23.85
C SER A 106 6.94 -23.78 -23.56
N VAL A 107 5.64 -24.05 -23.77
CA VAL A 107 4.99 -25.33 -23.43
C VAL A 107 4.95 -26.28 -24.63
N TYR A 108 4.73 -25.77 -25.84
CA TYR A 108 4.64 -26.55 -27.06
C TYR A 108 5.94 -26.39 -27.86
N MET A 109 6.84 -27.38 -27.76
CA MET A 109 8.15 -27.39 -28.43
C MET A 109 8.11 -27.15 -29.95
N ASP A 110 6.99 -27.50 -30.60
CA ASP A 110 6.77 -27.29 -32.04
C ASP A 110 6.39 -25.84 -32.39
N TYR A 111 6.18 -24.97 -31.39
CA TYR A 111 5.82 -23.57 -31.59
C TYR A 111 7.07 -22.69 -31.45
N PRO A 112 7.64 -22.19 -32.56
CA PRO A 112 8.91 -21.46 -32.51
C PRO A 112 8.74 -20.13 -31.78
N TYR A 113 9.56 -19.92 -30.75
CA TYR A 113 9.67 -18.63 -30.09
C TYR A 113 10.19 -17.57 -31.08
N VAL A 114 9.45 -16.47 -31.21
CA VAL A 114 9.86 -15.32 -32.03
C VAL A 114 10.36 -14.23 -31.09
N GLY A 115 11.68 -14.08 -31.01
CA GLY A 115 12.32 -13.01 -30.23
C GLY A 115 11.89 -11.63 -30.71
N ARG A 116 11.69 -10.72 -29.76
CA ARG A 116 11.30 -9.31 -30.01
C ARG A 116 12.32 -8.38 -29.38
N SER A 117 12.67 -7.29 -30.06
CA SER A 117 13.49 -6.22 -29.46
C SER A 117 12.58 -5.28 -28.67
N MET A 118 13.02 -4.88 -27.47
CA MET A 118 12.18 -4.19 -26.48
C MET A 118 12.60 -2.74 -26.19
N ASP A 119 13.58 -2.20 -26.94
CA ASP A 119 13.99 -0.78 -26.85
C ASP A 119 13.03 0.11 -27.66
N VAL A 120 11.98 0.62 -27.00
CA VAL A 120 10.90 1.42 -27.59
C VAL A 120 10.37 2.47 -26.60
N HIS A 121 9.62 3.46 -27.08
CA HIS A 121 9.18 4.61 -26.25
C HIS A 121 7.99 4.26 -25.36
N GLU A 122 7.03 3.52 -25.92
CA GLU A 122 5.81 3.15 -25.22
C GLU A 122 5.22 1.87 -25.83
N ILE A 123 4.53 1.07 -25.01
CA ILE A 123 3.72 -0.06 -25.46
C ILE A 123 2.26 0.36 -25.46
N TRP A 124 1.57 0.17 -26.58
CA TRP A 124 0.12 0.32 -26.66
C TRP A 124 -0.55 -1.04 -26.74
N CYS A 125 -1.67 -1.21 -26.06
CA CYS A 125 -2.45 -2.44 -26.12
C CYS A 125 -3.94 -2.14 -26.08
N TRP A 126 -4.75 -2.94 -26.76
CA TRP A 126 -6.20 -2.80 -26.72
C TRP A 126 -6.73 -2.99 -25.30
N ASP A 127 -7.52 -2.03 -24.82
CA ASP A 127 -8.15 -2.06 -23.49
C ASP A 127 -9.07 -3.27 -23.30
N VAL A 128 -9.86 -3.62 -24.32
CA VAL A 128 -10.76 -4.77 -24.32
C VAL A 128 -10.00 -6.09 -24.36
N LEU A 129 -8.87 -6.18 -25.07
CA LEU A 129 -8.14 -7.45 -25.23
C LEU A 129 -7.07 -7.67 -24.15
N ASN A 130 -6.68 -6.61 -23.44
CA ASN A 130 -5.71 -6.61 -22.35
C ASN A 130 -6.33 -5.89 -21.13
N PRO A 131 -7.17 -6.59 -20.34
CA PRO A 131 -7.77 -6.04 -19.12
C PRO A 131 -6.71 -5.73 -18.05
N GLU A 132 -7.04 -4.94 -17.02
CA GLU A 132 -6.05 -4.36 -16.08
C GLU A 132 -5.22 -5.41 -15.32
N ASP A 133 -5.84 -6.53 -14.98
CA ASP A 133 -5.22 -7.70 -14.36
C ASP A 133 -4.08 -8.28 -15.21
N THR A 134 -4.11 -8.06 -16.52
CA THR A 134 -3.06 -8.51 -17.43
C THR A 134 -1.86 -7.58 -17.50
N ILE A 135 -2.00 -6.32 -17.05
CA ILE A 135 -0.98 -5.27 -17.19
C ILE A 135 0.28 -5.52 -16.38
N PRO A 136 0.26 -5.92 -15.09
CA PRO A 136 1.49 -6.23 -14.35
C PRO A 136 2.35 -7.27 -15.06
N SER A 137 1.67 -8.19 -15.73
CA SER A 137 2.27 -9.32 -16.41
C SER A 137 2.83 -8.88 -17.79
N ILE A 138 2.24 -7.88 -18.44
CA ILE A 138 2.83 -7.17 -19.60
C ILE A 138 4.00 -6.28 -19.13
N GLN A 139 3.87 -5.56 -18.02
CA GLN A 139 4.92 -4.71 -17.43
C GLN A 139 6.16 -5.52 -17.01
N THR A 140 5.97 -6.79 -16.64
CA THR A 140 7.06 -7.74 -16.39
C THR A 140 7.86 -8.05 -17.66
N LEU A 141 7.18 -8.14 -18.81
CA LEU A 141 7.81 -8.41 -20.10
C LEU A 141 8.43 -7.15 -20.74
N PHE A 142 7.95 -5.96 -20.37
CA PHE A 142 8.36 -4.68 -20.95
C PHE A 142 8.66 -3.63 -19.87
N PRO A 143 9.92 -3.23 -19.65
CA PRO A 143 10.31 -2.23 -18.64
C PRO A 143 10.15 -0.78 -19.15
N CYS A 144 9.02 -0.47 -19.79
CA CYS A 144 8.70 0.87 -20.31
C CYS A 144 7.20 1.18 -20.09
N PRO A 145 6.74 2.43 -20.30
CA PRO A 145 5.34 2.78 -20.10
C PRO A 145 4.40 1.94 -20.99
N ILE A 146 3.29 1.48 -20.41
CA ILE A 146 2.23 0.74 -21.10
C ILE A 146 0.96 1.58 -21.08
N ARG A 147 0.35 1.75 -22.26
CA ARG A 147 -0.91 2.47 -22.45
C ARG A 147 -1.98 1.54 -22.98
N ARG A 148 -3.07 1.42 -22.23
CA ARG A 148 -4.29 0.79 -22.72
C ARG A 148 -5.04 1.81 -23.59
N VAL A 149 -5.32 1.43 -24.83
CA VAL A 149 -6.00 2.28 -25.81
C VAL A 149 -7.39 1.72 -26.16
N PRO A 150 -8.39 2.59 -26.42
CA PRO A 150 -9.75 2.15 -26.74
C PRO A 150 -9.79 1.23 -27.97
N PHE A 151 -10.32 0.03 -27.80
CA PHE A 151 -10.51 -0.91 -28.91
C PHE A 151 -11.43 -0.33 -29.98
N ILE A 152 -10.95 -0.33 -31.23
CA ILE A 152 -11.71 0.12 -32.40
C ILE A 152 -11.81 -0.99 -33.44
N TRP A 153 -12.92 -0.96 -34.18
CA TRP A 153 -13.23 -1.90 -35.24
C TRP A 153 -13.91 -1.19 -36.41
N SER A 154 -13.71 -1.70 -37.61
CA SER A 154 -14.24 -1.14 -38.86
C SER A 154 -14.68 -2.27 -39.80
N PRO A 155 -15.86 -2.15 -40.45
CA PRO A 155 -16.32 -3.11 -41.45
C PRO A 155 -15.74 -2.86 -42.84
N THR A 156 -14.88 -1.86 -43.05
CA THR A 156 -14.43 -1.36 -44.36
C THR A 156 -13.78 -2.43 -45.26
N PHE A 157 -13.32 -3.55 -44.71
CA PHE A 157 -12.74 -4.68 -45.45
C PHE A 157 -13.70 -5.89 -45.62
N LEU A 158 -14.96 -5.77 -45.21
CA LEU A 158 -15.98 -6.82 -45.32
C LEU A 158 -17.01 -6.45 -46.40
N LYS A 159 -17.36 -7.44 -47.23
CA LYS A 159 -18.50 -7.34 -48.16
C LYS A 159 -19.75 -7.80 -47.45
N GLU A 160 -20.82 -7.01 -47.50
CA GLU A 160 -22.09 -7.40 -46.91
C GLU A 160 -22.66 -8.66 -47.57
N ARG A 161 -23.21 -9.53 -46.74
CA ARG A 161 -23.94 -10.71 -47.17
C ARG A 161 -25.44 -10.38 -47.21
N THR A 162 -26.17 -10.88 -48.20
CA THR A 162 -27.64 -10.84 -48.20
C THR A 162 -28.16 -11.60 -46.97
N PRO A 163 -28.92 -10.95 -46.07
CA PRO A 163 -29.45 -11.58 -44.86
C PRO A 163 -30.34 -12.77 -45.20
N CYS A 164 -30.20 -13.87 -44.46
CA CYS A 164 -31.08 -15.02 -44.57
C CYS A 164 -32.37 -14.74 -43.77
N SER A 165 -33.53 -14.91 -44.39
CA SER A 165 -34.84 -14.67 -43.73
C SER A 165 -35.42 -15.91 -43.05
N SER A 166 -34.95 -17.12 -43.42
CA SER A 166 -35.18 -18.38 -42.70
C SER A 166 -34.23 -19.46 -43.26
N PRO A 167 -33.64 -20.34 -42.43
CA PRO A 167 -32.87 -21.48 -42.94
C PRO A 167 -33.78 -22.39 -43.79
N ARG A 168 -33.35 -22.82 -44.98
CA ARG A 168 -34.15 -23.69 -45.86
C ARG A 168 -33.61 -25.12 -46.00
N ASP A 169 -32.45 -25.44 -45.42
CA ASP A 169 -31.81 -26.78 -45.44
C ASP A 169 -31.19 -27.15 -44.06
N GLU A 170 -30.56 -28.32 -43.96
CA GLU A 170 -29.78 -28.81 -42.79
C GLU A 170 -28.73 -27.78 -42.34
N TRP A 171 -28.61 -27.55 -41.03
CA TRP A 171 -27.64 -26.61 -40.46
C TRP A 171 -26.20 -27.14 -40.59
N ILE A 172 -25.28 -26.25 -40.95
CA ILE A 172 -23.84 -26.50 -40.90
C ILE A 172 -23.25 -25.76 -39.71
N VAL A 173 -22.69 -26.48 -38.75
CA VAL A 173 -22.11 -25.91 -37.52
C VAL A 173 -20.59 -25.90 -37.65
N HIS A 174 -20.03 -24.70 -37.70
CA HIS A 174 -18.61 -24.46 -37.90
C HIS A 174 -17.88 -24.27 -36.57
N VAL A 175 -16.77 -24.98 -36.38
CA VAL A 175 -15.77 -24.70 -35.36
C VAL A 175 -14.53 -24.18 -36.08
N ALA A 176 -14.44 -22.85 -36.22
CA ALA A 176 -13.49 -22.20 -37.12
C ALA A 176 -12.43 -21.31 -36.44
N GLU A 177 -12.30 -21.41 -35.12
CA GLU A 177 -11.28 -20.71 -34.38
C GLU A 177 -9.87 -21.30 -34.61
N LYS A 178 -8.80 -20.62 -34.14
CA LYS A 178 -7.41 -21.07 -34.36
C LYS A 178 -7.16 -22.45 -33.74
N ASN A 179 -7.29 -23.50 -34.55
CA ASN A 179 -6.98 -24.89 -34.19
C ASN A 179 -5.52 -25.24 -34.54
N ASN A 180 -4.57 -24.44 -34.04
CA ASN A 180 -3.13 -24.65 -34.25
C ASN A 180 -2.48 -25.52 -33.14
N ASN A 181 -3.09 -25.65 -31.97
CA ASN A 181 -2.56 -26.44 -30.84
C ASN A 181 -3.64 -27.23 -30.07
N SER A 182 -4.70 -27.68 -30.77
CA SER A 182 -5.87 -28.45 -30.26
C SER A 182 -6.76 -27.78 -29.21
N SER A 183 -6.30 -26.74 -28.51
CA SER A 183 -6.93 -26.22 -27.29
C SER A 183 -8.26 -25.48 -27.50
N SER A 184 -8.42 -24.69 -28.56
CA SER A 184 -9.66 -23.90 -28.79
C SER A 184 -10.83 -24.76 -29.27
N SER A 185 -10.59 -25.91 -29.91
CA SER A 185 -11.64 -26.81 -30.40
C SER A 185 -12.18 -27.79 -29.37
N ILE A 186 -11.54 -27.97 -28.21
CA ILE A 186 -11.90 -29.03 -27.25
C ILE A 186 -13.33 -28.86 -26.75
N ILE A 187 -13.66 -27.69 -26.20
CA ILE A 187 -14.99 -27.45 -25.62
C ILE A 187 -16.09 -27.58 -26.68
N PRO A 188 -15.96 -26.97 -27.88
CA PRO A 188 -16.88 -27.23 -28.98
C PRO A 188 -17.01 -28.72 -29.34
N LEU A 189 -15.91 -29.46 -29.49
CA LEU A 189 -15.94 -30.88 -29.86
C LEU A 189 -16.64 -31.75 -28.82
N VAL A 190 -16.41 -31.49 -27.53
CA VAL A 190 -17.11 -32.21 -26.45
C VAL A 190 -18.60 -31.86 -26.45
N ALA A 191 -18.96 -30.60 -26.69
CA ALA A 191 -20.36 -30.20 -26.79
C ALA A 191 -21.07 -30.84 -27.99
N ILE A 192 -20.40 -30.99 -29.13
CA ILE A 192 -20.95 -31.68 -30.30
C ILE A 192 -21.33 -33.13 -29.96
N ARG A 193 -20.49 -33.84 -29.21
CA ARG A 193 -20.79 -35.19 -28.73
C ARG A 193 -22.07 -35.22 -27.89
N GLU A 194 -22.20 -34.31 -26.93
CA GLU A 194 -23.37 -34.23 -26.04
C GLU A 194 -24.66 -33.87 -26.80
N LEU A 195 -24.57 -32.95 -27.76
CA LEU A 195 -25.68 -32.59 -28.65
C LEU A 195 -26.13 -33.78 -29.51
N THR A 196 -25.18 -34.57 -30.02
CA THR A 196 -25.45 -35.74 -30.85
C THR A 196 -26.04 -36.89 -30.04
N LYS A 197 -25.47 -37.20 -28.86
CA LYS A 197 -25.96 -38.28 -27.97
C LYS A 197 -27.37 -38.04 -27.45
N THR A 198 -27.75 -36.76 -27.28
CA THR A 198 -29.11 -36.42 -26.84
C THR A 198 -30.14 -36.43 -27.98
N HIS A 199 -29.75 -36.63 -29.25
CA HIS A 199 -30.62 -36.59 -30.44
C HIS A 199 -31.47 -35.30 -30.57
N HIS A 200 -30.95 -34.17 -30.10
CA HIS A 200 -31.72 -32.91 -30.06
C HIS A 200 -31.39 -31.93 -31.19
N VAL A 201 -30.36 -32.21 -32.00
CA VAL A 201 -29.85 -31.32 -33.05
C VAL A 201 -29.43 -32.14 -34.26
N GLU A 202 -30.14 -32.00 -35.38
CA GLU A 202 -29.71 -32.51 -36.70
C GLU A 202 -28.90 -31.42 -37.41
N ALA A 203 -27.58 -31.62 -37.51
CA ALA A 203 -26.66 -30.72 -38.16
C ALA A 203 -25.39 -31.46 -38.60
N THR A 204 -24.76 -30.97 -39.66
CA THR A 204 -23.40 -31.37 -40.05
C THR A 204 -22.39 -30.46 -39.38
N TYR A 205 -21.37 -31.02 -38.72
CA TYR A 205 -20.36 -30.23 -38.01
C TYR A 205 -19.06 -30.14 -38.83
N GLN A 206 -18.60 -28.93 -39.11
CA GLN A 206 -17.37 -28.65 -39.83
C GLN A 206 -16.30 -28.08 -38.90
N ILE A 207 -15.19 -28.80 -38.74
CA ILE A 207 -14.06 -28.36 -37.91
C ILE A 207 -12.96 -27.85 -38.84
N HIS A 208 -12.67 -26.55 -38.78
CA HIS A 208 -11.70 -25.94 -39.66
C HIS A 208 -10.28 -25.97 -39.08
N ASN A 209 -9.29 -25.85 -39.96
CA ASN A 209 -7.88 -25.65 -39.60
C ASN A 209 -7.27 -26.82 -38.80
N ILE A 210 -7.93 -27.98 -38.79
CA ILE A 210 -7.50 -29.19 -38.07
C ILE A 210 -6.46 -30.00 -38.86
N ASP A 211 -6.33 -29.80 -40.17
CA ASP A 211 -5.44 -30.57 -41.04
C ASP A 211 -3.98 -30.57 -40.60
N THR A 212 -3.54 -29.50 -39.95
CA THR A 212 -2.16 -29.35 -39.44
C THR A 212 -1.91 -30.14 -38.15
N ILE A 213 -2.96 -30.46 -37.39
CA ILE A 213 -2.87 -31.10 -36.06
C ILE A 213 -3.63 -32.43 -35.98
N LYS A 214 -4.39 -32.82 -37.01
CA LYS A 214 -5.22 -34.03 -37.00
C LYS A 214 -4.41 -35.30 -36.77
N GLU A 215 -3.14 -35.30 -37.18
CA GLU A 215 -2.21 -36.41 -36.99
C GLU A 215 -1.53 -36.42 -35.61
N TYR A 216 -1.69 -35.36 -34.81
CA TYR A 216 -1.06 -35.26 -33.50
C TYR A 216 -1.66 -36.28 -32.53
N ARG A 217 -0.78 -37.05 -31.90
CA ARG A 217 -1.14 -38.08 -30.93
C ARG A 217 -2.05 -37.56 -29.83
N PHE A 218 -1.78 -36.35 -29.32
CA PHE A 218 -2.59 -35.72 -28.28
C PHE A 218 -4.05 -35.51 -28.73
N LEU A 219 -4.27 -34.94 -29.91
CA LEU A 219 -5.63 -34.72 -30.41
C LEU A 219 -6.34 -36.04 -30.72
N LYS A 220 -5.66 -37.00 -31.36
CA LYS A 220 -6.21 -38.32 -31.68
C LYS A 220 -6.59 -39.13 -30.44
N GLU A 221 -5.63 -39.36 -29.55
CA GLU A 221 -5.80 -40.26 -28.40
C GLU A 221 -6.58 -39.61 -27.25
N ASN A 222 -6.33 -38.34 -26.94
CA ASN A 222 -6.92 -37.71 -25.76
C ASN A 222 -8.25 -37.00 -26.04
N ILE A 223 -8.54 -36.59 -27.27
CA ILE A 223 -9.77 -35.83 -27.58
C ILE A 223 -10.67 -36.64 -28.51
N LEU A 224 -10.24 -36.90 -29.75
CA LEU A 224 -11.09 -37.51 -30.78
C LEU A 224 -11.55 -38.92 -30.40
N THR A 225 -10.64 -39.75 -29.87
CA THR A 225 -10.99 -41.10 -29.38
C THR A 225 -11.98 -41.03 -28.22
N ASN A 226 -11.75 -40.13 -27.26
CA ASN A 226 -12.59 -40.01 -26.06
C ASN A 226 -13.99 -39.48 -26.34
N ILE A 227 -14.18 -38.68 -27.40
CA ILE A 227 -15.50 -38.25 -27.85
C ILE A 227 -16.16 -39.22 -28.83
N GLU A 228 -15.49 -40.32 -29.17
CA GLU A 228 -15.94 -41.29 -30.17
C GLU A 228 -16.19 -40.61 -31.53
N ALA A 229 -15.23 -39.79 -31.99
CA ALA A 229 -15.38 -38.90 -33.15
C ALA A 229 -15.89 -39.60 -34.43
N ASP A 230 -15.51 -40.87 -34.66
CA ASP A 230 -15.93 -41.68 -35.81
C ASP A 230 -17.46 -41.99 -35.80
N THR A 231 -18.12 -41.81 -34.67
CA THR A 231 -19.58 -41.99 -34.50
C THR A 231 -20.36 -40.69 -34.66
N LEU A 232 -19.67 -39.54 -34.74
CA LEU A 232 -20.26 -38.21 -34.80
C LEU A 232 -20.30 -37.70 -36.26
N PRO A 233 -21.27 -36.85 -36.64
CA PRO A 233 -21.36 -36.26 -37.98
C PRO A 233 -20.34 -35.11 -38.16
N LEU A 234 -19.05 -35.40 -37.93
CA LEU A 234 -17.94 -34.48 -38.05
C LEU A 234 -17.32 -34.53 -39.45
N SER A 235 -16.98 -33.37 -39.99
CA SER A 235 -16.19 -33.22 -41.20
C SER A 235 -15.06 -32.21 -40.97
N PHE A 236 -13.90 -32.48 -41.56
CA PHE A 236 -12.72 -31.63 -41.44
C PHE A 236 -12.51 -30.83 -42.72
N ALA A 237 -12.36 -29.51 -42.58
CA ALA A 237 -12.28 -28.59 -43.70
C ALA A 237 -11.07 -27.64 -43.58
N PRO A 238 -10.52 -27.18 -44.71
CA PRO A 238 -9.53 -26.10 -44.69
C PRO A 238 -10.17 -24.80 -44.17
N LYS A 239 -9.32 -23.85 -43.78
CA LYS A 239 -9.77 -22.51 -43.40
C LYS A 239 -10.21 -21.74 -44.64
N GLU A 240 -11.42 -21.19 -44.63
CA GLU A 240 -11.96 -20.34 -45.70
C GLU A 240 -12.53 -19.03 -45.15
N PRO A 241 -12.62 -17.97 -45.97
CA PRO A 241 -13.31 -16.74 -45.59
C PRO A 241 -14.77 -17.00 -45.22
N TRP A 242 -15.27 -16.36 -44.16
CA TRP A 242 -16.66 -16.54 -43.71
C TRP A 242 -17.70 -16.05 -44.71
N THR A 243 -17.30 -15.20 -45.66
CA THR A 243 -18.12 -14.80 -46.80
C THR A 243 -18.44 -15.96 -47.75
N HIS A 244 -17.69 -17.07 -47.70
CA HIS A 244 -17.92 -18.26 -48.52
C HIS A 244 -18.84 -19.28 -47.83
N TRP A 245 -19.12 -19.14 -46.53
CA TRP A 245 -19.98 -20.06 -45.80
C TRP A 245 -21.41 -20.02 -46.31
N SER A 246 -22.14 -21.14 -46.19
CA SER A 246 -23.54 -21.25 -46.65
C SER A 246 -24.48 -20.38 -45.81
N GLN A 247 -25.72 -20.15 -46.27
CA GLN A 247 -26.67 -19.30 -45.54
C GLN A 247 -27.19 -19.99 -44.25
N ASN A 248 -27.07 -21.31 -44.18
CA ASN A 248 -27.49 -22.14 -43.04
C ASN A 248 -26.28 -22.48 -42.14
N SER A 249 -25.37 -21.52 -41.92
CA SER A 249 -24.15 -21.72 -41.12
C SER A 249 -24.32 -21.15 -39.71
N ILE A 250 -23.83 -21.88 -38.70
CA ILE A 250 -23.74 -21.42 -37.30
C ILE A 250 -22.28 -21.54 -36.87
N MET A 251 -21.75 -20.53 -36.18
CA MET A 251 -20.44 -20.61 -35.55
C MET A 251 -20.56 -21.09 -34.10
N LEU A 252 -19.82 -22.13 -33.76
CA LEU A 252 -19.61 -22.56 -32.38
C LEU A 252 -18.20 -22.15 -31.93
N SER A 253 -18.13 -21.15 -31.06
CA SER A 253 -16.90 -20.46 -30.69
C SER A 253 -16.55 -20.66 -29.21
N HIS A 254 -15.25 -20.79 -28.92
CA HIS A 254 -14.67 -20.89 -27.60
C HIS A 254 -13.35 -20.08 -27.49
N SER A 255 -13.48 -18.86 -26.98
CA SER A 255 -12.37 -17.97 -26.69
C SER A 255 -11.77 -18.28 -25.31
N ARG A 256 -10.56 -18.85 -25.32
CA ARG A 256 -9.78 -19.14 -24.10
C ARG A 256 -8.98 -17.90 -23.67
N PHE A 257 -9.14 -17.50 -22.41
CA PHE A 257 -8.36 -16.42 -21.73
C PHE A 257 -8.36 -15.03 -22.42
N VAL A 258 -9.19 -14.83 -23.44
CA VAL A 258 -9.37 -13.53 -24.08
C VAL A 258 -10.85 -13.18 -24.02
N PRO A 259 -11.19 -11.97 -23.55
CA PRO A 259 -12.59 -11.59 -23.35
C PRO A 259 -13.32 -11.32 -24.67
N LEU A 260 -12.59 -11.08 -25.76
CA LEU A 260 -13.11 -10.92 -27.12
C LEU A 260 -12.10 -11.45 -28.14
N ARG A 261 -12.56 -12.11 -29.20
CA ARG A 261 -11.77 -12.33 -30.42
C ARG A 261 -12.28 -11.39 -31.51
N PRO A 262 -11.46 -10.42 -31.98
CA PRO A 262 -11.90 -9.42 -32.96
C PRO A 262 -12.50 -9.99 -34.24
N SER A 263 -12.06 -11.18 -34.65
CA SER A 263 -12.65 -11.87 -35.79
C SER A 263 -14.14 -12.04 -35.58
N LEU A 264 -14.65 -12.43 -34.41
CA LEU A 264 -16.08 -12.69 -34.18
C LEU A 264 -16.98 -11.49 -34.51
N LEU A 265 -16.50 -10.25 -34.39
CA LEU A 265 -17.25 -9.07 -34.83
C LEU A 265 -17.52 -9.06 -36.34
N GLN A 266 -16.60 -9.61 -37.15
CA GLN A 266 -16.78 -9.76 -38.59
C GLN A 266 -17.88 -10.80 -38.91
N LEU A 267 -18.02 -11.81 -38.05
CA LEU A 267 -18.98 -12.90 -38.23
C LEU A 267 -20.39 -12.38 -37.99
N LEU A 268 -20.53 -11.63 -36.89
CA LEU A 268 -21.74 -10.91 -36.52
C LEU A 268 -22.09 -9.86 -37.57
N TRP A 269 -21.10 -9.15 -38.12
CA TRP A 269 -21.32 -8.22 -39.22
C TRP A 269 -21.92 -8.90 -40.45
N LEU A 270 -21.46 -10.11 -40.79
CA LEU A 270 -22.01 -10.92 -41.88
C LEU A 270 -23.37 -11.58 -41.55
N GLY A 271 -23.86 -11.45 -40.32
CA GLY A 271 -25.16 -11.95 -39.88
C GLY A 271 -25.18 -13.44 -39.55
N ILE A 272 -24.02 -14.07 -39.40
CA ILE A 272 -23.91 -15.50 -39.11
C ILE A 272 -24.18 -15.71 -37.60
N PRO A 273 -25.09 -16.63 -37.23
CA PRO A 273 -25.31 -17.03 -35.84
C PRO A 273 -24.05 -17.50 -35.12
N LEU A 274 -23.94 -17.15 -33.84
CA LEU A 274 -22.75 -17.41 -33.04
C LEU A 274 -23.12 -17.85 -31.62
N VAL A 275 -22.71 -19.04 -31.22
CA VAL A 275 -22.68 -19.47 -29.80
C VAL A 275 -21.26 -19.24 -29.26
N HIS A 276 -21.13 -18.51 -28.15
CA HIS A 276 -19.81 -18.03 -27.68
C HIS A 276 -19.69 -17.96 -26.15
N ASN A 277 -18.45 -17.88 -25.66
CA ASN A 277 -18.13 -17.59 -24.25
C ASN A 277 -17.48 -16.21 -24.05
N SER A 278 -17.57 -15.31 -25.03
CA SER A 278 -17.07 -13.94 -24.90
C SER A 278 -18.02 -13.10 -24.02
N PRO A 279 -17.58 -12.63 -22.83
CA PRO A 279 -18.39 -11.73 -22.00
C PRO A 279 -18.61 -10.37 -22.69
N VAL A 280 -17.64 -9.91 -23.49
CA VAL A 280 -17.76 -8.64 -24.23
C VAL A 280 -18.88 -8.70 -25.25
N LEU A 281 -19.01 -9.81 -25.98
CA LEU A 281 -20.12 -10.01 -26.92
C LEU A 281 -21.46 -10.15 -26.20
N SER A 282 -21.50 -10.80 -25.04
CA SER A 282 -22.76 -11.03 -24.31
C SER A 282 -23.39 -9.70 -23.85
N GLU A 283 -22.56 -8.71 -23.49
CA GLU A 283 -22.99 -7.36 -23.12
C GLU A 283 -23.43 -6.47 -24.30
N LEU A 284 -23.10 -6.84 -25.54
CA LEU A 284 -23.41 -5.99 -26.70
C LEU A 284 -24.90 -5.99 -27.02
N HIS A 285 -25.55 -7.15 -26.99
CA HIS A 285 -26.91 -7.27 -27.49
C HIS A 285 -27.65 -8.42 -26.81
N PRO A 286 -28.96 -8.30 -26.49
CA PRO A 286 -29.71 -9.38 -25.85
C PRO A 286 -29.65 -10.73 -26.59
N GLN A 287 -29.63 -10.72 -27.92
CA GLN A 287 -29.46 -11.97 -28.68
C GLN A 287 -28.07 -12.59 -28.54
N LEU A 288 -27.01 -11.79 -28.34
CA LEU A 288 -25.69 -12.32 -28.05
C LEU A 288 -25.61 -12.87 -26.62
N GLN A 289 -26.29 -12.24 -25.66
CA GLN A 289 -26.44 -12.77 -24.31
C GLN A 289 -27.18 -14.12 -24.30
N ASN A 290 -28.21 -14.29 -25.14
CA ASN A 290 -28.91 -15.58 -25.26
C ASN A 290 -28.02 -16.69 -25.83
N MET A 291 -27.01 -16.33 -26.62
CA MET A 291 -26.06 -17.25 -27.22
C MET A 291 -24.76 -17.41 -26.41
N TYR A 292 -24.71 -16.80 -25.22
CA TYR A 292 -23.56 -16.83 -24.34
C TYR A 292 -23.58 -18.03 -23.41
N TYR A 293 -22.43 -18.68 -23.23
CA TYR A 293 -22.22 -19.67 -22.17
C TYR A 293 -20.99 -19.29 -21.32
N PRO A 294 -21.07 -19.38 -19.98
CA PRO A 294 -19.99 -18.95 -19.11
C PRO A 294 -18.82 -19.94 -19.07
N GLY A 295 -17.61 -19.43 -19.30
CA GLY A 295 -16.36 -20.19 -19.17
C GLY A 295 -16.32 -21.43 -20.05
N ASN A 296 -16.23 -22.60 -19.42
CA ASN A 296 -16.15 -23.91 -20.08
C ASN A 296 -17.43 -24.74 -19.90
N ASN A 297 -18.58 -24.10 -19.61
CA ASN A 297 -19.81 -24.80 -19.28
C ASN A 297 -20.49 -25.40 -20.53
N ILE A 298 -20.23 -26.69 -20.76
CA ILE A 298 -20.77 -27.46 -21.89
C ILE A 298 -22.31 -27.52 -21.85
N LYS A 299 -22.94 -27.62 -20.66
CA LYS A 299 -24.40 -27.72 -20.56
C LYS A 299 -25.09 -26.45 -21.04
N GLU A 300 -24.57 -25.29 -20.62
CA GLU A 300 -25.07 -23.99 -21.06
C GLU A 300 -24.81 -23.75 -22.55
N LEU A 301 -23.64 -24.15 -23.05
CA LEU A 301 -23.36 -24.14 -24.49
C LEU A 301 -24.40 -24.97 -25.26
N CYS A 302 -24.67 -26.20 -24.83
CA CYS A 302 -25.67 -27.05 -25.45
C CYS A 302 -27.08 -26.47 -25.34
N SER A 303 -27.40 -25.78 -24.24
CA SER A 303 -28.66 -25.08 -24.03
C SER A 303 -28.84 -23.93 -25.02
N ALA A 304 -27.83 -23.06 -25.15
CA ALA A 304 -27.81 -21.96 -26.11
C ALA A 304 -27.97 -22.45 -27.55
N MET A 305 -27.26 -23.52 -27.92
CA MET A 305 -27.37 -24.14 -29.25
C MET A 305 -28.78 -24.68 -29.52
N LYS A 306 -29.38 -25.39 -28.55
CA LYS A 306 -30.77 -25.89 -28.65
C LYS A 306 -31.76 -24.74 -28.79
N GLY A 307 -31.57 -23.66 -28.03
CA GLY A 307 -32.39 -22.45 -28.10
C GLY A 307 -32.37 -21.80 -29.48
N LEU A 308 -31.16 -21.61 -30.04
CA LEU A 308 -30.97 -21.05 -31.39
C LEU A 308 -31.65 -21.87 -32.47
N MET A 309 -31.51 -23.20 -32.41
CA MET A 309 -32.08 -24.09 -33.42
C MET A 309 -33.60 -24.22 -33.30
N ALA A 310 -34.15 -24.11 -32.08
CA ALA A 310 -35.59 -24.11 -31.87
C ALA A 310 -36.25 -22.79 -32.29
N HIS A 311 -35.56 -21.65 -32.15
CA HIS A 311 -36.10 -20.31 -32.43
C HIS A 311 -35.01 -19.42 -33.04
N SER A 312 -34.82 -19.53 -34.36
CA SER A 312 -33.75 -18.82 -35.08
C SER A 312 -34.17 -17.46 -35.63
N GLU A 313 -35.47 -17.21 -35.76
CA GLU A 313 -36.02 -15.95 -36.30
C GLU A 313 -35.60 -14.70 -35.50
N PRO A 314 -35.59 -14.72 -34.15
CA PRO A 314 -35.15 -13.55 -33.37
C PRO A 314 -33.69 -13.15 -33.62
N TRP A 315 -32.83 -14.12 -33.96
CA TRP A 315 -31.43 -13.84 -34.31
C TRP A 315 -31.34 -13.03 -35.59
N PHE A 316 -31.98 -13.51 -36.66
CA PHE A 316 -31.94 -12.84 -37.96
C PHE A 316 -32.62 -11.47 -37.94
N ALA A 317 -33.68 -11.32 -37.14
CA ALA A 317 -34.34 -10.03 -36.94
C ALA A 317 -33.43 -9.00 -36.23
N ALA A 318 -32.55 -9.45 -35.35
CA ALA A 318 -31.64 -8.59 -34.59
C ALA A 318 -30.38 -8.18 -35.36
N HIS A 319 -30.15 -8.68 -36.58
CA HIS A 319 -28.87 -8.49 -37.28
C HIS A 319 -28.49 -7.01 -37.46
N THR A 320 -29.43 -6.17 -37.87
CA THR A 320 -29.21 -4.72 -38.02
C THR A 320 -28.86 -4.06 -36.68
N GLU A 321 -29.60 -4.40 -35.62
CA GLU A 321 -29.36 -3.85 -34.28
C GLU A 321 -27.99 -4.28 -33.72
N ILE A 322 -27.57 -5.52 -33.99
CA ILE A 322 -26.24 -6.01 -33.65
C ILE A 322 -25.16 -5.20 -34.39
N ARG A 323 -25.32 -4.90 -35.69
CA ARG A 323 -24.37 -4.05 -36.44
C ARG A 323 -24.28 -2.65 -35.84
N ASP A 324 -25.42 -2.03 -35.55
CA ASP A 324 -25.47 -0.69 -34.97
C ASP A 324 -24.79 -0.65 -33.60
N THR A 325 -24.99 -1.70 -32.79
CA THR A 325 -24.36 -1.81 -31.48
C THR A 325 -22.84 -2.00 -31.59
N ILE A 326 -22.37 -2.80 -32.55
CA ILE A 326 -20.93 -2.95 -32.84
C ILE A 326 -20.33 -1.59 -33.22
N MET A 327 -20.98 -0.82 -34.10
CA MET A 327 -20.48 0.50 -34.51
C MET A 327 -20.57 1.54 -33.38
N THR A 328 -21.59 1.47 -32.55
CA THR A 328 -21.75 2.36 -31.40
C THR A 328 -20.66 2.11 -30.35
N ARG A 329 -20.35 0.85 -30.05
CA ARG A 329 -19.33 0.51 -29.04
C ARG A 329 -17.90 0.61 -29.57
N PHE A 330 -17.64 0.07 -30.75
CA PHE A 330 -16.26 -0.12 -31.28
C PHE A 330 -15.98 0.67 -32.56
N GLY A 331 -16.97 1.35 -33.14
CA GLY A 331 -16.74 2.12 -34.37
C GLY A 331 -15.73 3.24 -34.18
N ILE A 332 -14.96 3.52 -35.24
CA ILE A 332 -13.95 4.59 -35.26
C ILE A 332 -14.58 5.95 -34.91
N ALA A 333 -15.75 6.27 -35.48
CA ALA A 333 -16.45 7.53 -35.21
C ALA A 333 -16.80 7.70 -33.72
N SER A 334 -17.35 6.66 -33.10
CA SER A 334 -17.78 6.66 -31.69
C SER A 334 -16.61 6.78 -30.71
N ASN A 335 -15.41 6.37 -31.13
CA ASN A 335 -14.20 6.41 -30.31
C ASN A 335 -13.21 7.52 -30.73
N ARG A 336 -13.57 8.35 -31.72
CA ARG A 336 -12.66 9.34 -32.32
C ARG A 336 -12.14 10.36 -31.31
N GLU A 337 -12.99 10.87 -30.42
CA GLU A 337 -12.59 11.88 -29.43
C GLU A 337 -11.67 11.31 -28.34
N ARG A 338 -11.93 10.07 -27.90
CA ARG A 338 -11.06 9.36 -26.95
C ARG A 338 -9.67 9.15 -27.55
N TRP A 339 -9.63 8.74 -28.81
CA TRP A 339 -8.39 8.63 -29.56
C TRP A 339 -7.72 9.98 -29.77
N ALA A 340 -8.45 11.04 -30.15
CA ALA A 340 -7.88 12.38 -30.31
C ALA A 340 -7.21 12.89 -29.03
N THR A 341 -7.79 12.61 -27.86
CA THR A 341 -7.21 12.95 -26.56
C THR A 341 -5.90 12.20 -26.33
N ILE A 342 -5.88 10.89 -26.56
CA ILE A 342 -4.66 10.07 -26.42
C ILE A 342 -3.56 10.54 -27.36
N LEU A 343 -3.90 10.84 -28.61
CA LEU A 343 -2.94 11.32 -29.60
C LEU A 343 -2.42 12.72 -29.24
N HIS A 344 -3.26 13.58 -28.68
CA HIS A 344 -2.83 14.88 -28.15
C HIS A 344 -1.86 14.72 -26.97
N ASP A 345 -2.15 13.82 -26.04
CA ASP A 345 -1.31 13.57 -24.87
C ASP A 345 0.07 13.01 -25.26
N VAL A 346 0.11 12.12 -26.27
CA VAL A 346 1.34 11.44 -26.68
C VAL A 346 2.16 12.31 -27.64
N TRP A 347 1.51 13.09 -28.51
CA TRP A 347 2.20 13.83 -29.56
C TRP A 347 2.27 15.35 -29.37
N GLY A 348 1.63 15.91 -28.34
CA GLY A 348 1.69 17.34 -27.99
C GLY A 348 1.09 18.27 -29.06
N ALA A 349 0.95 19.56 -28.74
CA ALA A 349 0.19 20.60 -29.45
C ALA A 349 0.66 20.95 -30.89
N LYS A 350 0.62 19.98 -31.81
CA LYS A 350 0.57 20.20 -33.28
C LYS A 350 -0.79 19.82 -33.88
N LEU A 351 -1.76 19.46 -33.05
CA LEU A 351 -3.07 18.98 -33.47
C LEU A 351 -4.13 20.08 -33.25
N LEU A 352 -4.68 20.55 -34.38
CA LEU A 352 -5.79 21.51 -34.57
C LEU A 352 -5.41 22.97 -34.93
N GLU A 353 -4.58 23.15 -35.96
CA GLU A 353 -4.80 24.26 -36.91
C GLU A 353 -5.64 23.76 -38.10
N LYS A 354 -6.97 23.85 -37.96
CA LYS A 354 -7.91 24.05 -39.07
C LYS A 354 -9.28 24.49 -38.54
N THR A 355 -9.37 25.79 -38.30
CA THR A 355 -10.53 26.69 -38.46
C THR A 355 -11.93 26.09 -38.29
N VAL A 356 -12.57 26.40 -37.15
CA VAL A 356 -14.00 26.72 -37.11
C VAL A 356 -14.17 28.00 -36.30
N ASP A 357 -14.51 29.09 -37.00
CA ASP A 357 -14.90 30.37 -36.41
C ASP A 357 -16.15 30.21 -35.53
N ARG A 358 -16.10 30.73 -34.29
CA ARG A 358 -17.17 31.50 -33.58
C ARG A 358 -16.88 31.68 -32.09
N PRO A 359 -17.50 32.69 -31.45
CA PRO A 359 -17.06 34.09 -31.38
C PRO A 359 -16.38 34.40 -30.04
N LEU A 360 -15.68 35.55 -29.97
CA LEU A 360 -15.34 36.17 -28.69
C LEU A 360 -16.61 36.32 -27.84
N ASN A 361 -16.62 35.79 -26.62
CA ASN A 361 -17.31 36.40 -25.49
C ASN A 361 -16.80 35.87 -24.13
N THR A 362 -16.20 36.83 -23.41
CA THR A 362 -16.25 37.06 -21.96
C THR A 362 -15.61 36.07 -20.98
N PRO A 363 -14.98 36.59 -19.90
CA PRO A 363 -14.39 35.79 -18.84
C PRO A 363 -15.49 35.03 -18.11
N LEU A 364 -15.35 33.71 -18.02
CA LEU A 364 -16.26 32.86 -17.26
C LEU A 364 -16.19 33.24 -15.78
N GLU A 365 -17.22 33.94 -15.32
CA GLU A 365 -17.57 34.04 -13.90
C GLU A 365 -17.74 32.62 -13.34
N THR A 366 -17.19 32.40 -12.15
CA THR A 366 -17.42 31.19 -11.35
C THR A 366 -18.92 30.98 -11.10
N PRO A 367 -19.48 29.80 -11.37
CA PRO A 367 -20.88 29.53 -11.04
C PRO A 367 -21.11 29.66 -9.53
N LYS A 368 -22.18 30.37 -9.15
CA LYS A 368 -22.56 30.67 -7.75
C LYS A 368 -23.04 29.47 -6.93
N GLU A 369 -23.43 28.35 -7.55
CA GLU A 369 -24.00 27.17 -6.87
C GLU A 369 -23.49 25.86 -7.51
N ILE A 370 -23.05 24.90 -6.68
CA ILE A 370 -22.60 23.56 -7.10
C ILE A 370 -23.80 22.61 -7.07
N ILE A 371 -24.09 21.94 -8.18
CA ILE A 371 -25.22 21.01 -8.31
C ILE A 371 -24.71 19.57 -8.32
N ILE A 372 -25.07 18.78 -7.32
CA ILE A 372 -24.75 17.36 -7.22
C ILE A 372 -26.00 16.56 -7.58
N ALA A 373 -26.02 15.94 -8.75
CA ALA A 373 -27.12 15.06 -9.14
C ALA A 373 -26.91 13.66 -8.56
N PHE A 374 -27.99 12.99 -8.13
CA PHE A 374 -27.94 11.57 -7.80
C PHE A 374 -28.78 10.77 -8.79
N SER A 375 -28.31 9.57 -9.11
CA SER A 375 -28.97 8.63 -10.01
C SER A 375 -28.98 7.23 -9.39
N ASP A 376 -29.99 6.43 -9.72
CA ASP A 376 -30.04 5.01 -9.34
C ASP A 376 -29.95 4.77 -7.81
N MET A 377 -30.50 5.70 -7.02
CA MET A 377 -30.64 5.59 -5.56
C MET A 377 -31.94 4.86 -5.18
N TRP A 378 -32.02 4.37 -3.94
CA TRP A 378 -33.19 3.65 -3.45
C TRP A 378 -34.45 4.54 -3.31
N PRO A 379 -35.66 3.96 -3.32
CA PRO A 379 -36.90 4.70 -3.13
C PRO A 379 -36.91 5.53 -1.83
N GLY A 380 -37.26 6.80 -1.92
CA GLY A 380 -37.30 7.71 -0.78
C GLY A 380 -35.97 8.37 -0.42
N PHE A 381 -34.88 8.13 -1.18
CA PHE A 381 -33.61 8.83 -0.98
C PHE A 381 -33.77 10.35 -1.10
N ASN A 382 -33.35 11.08 -0.07
CA ASN A 382 -33.37 12.54 -0.10
C ASN A 382 -32.07 13.09 -0.68
N HIS A 383 -32.17 13.56 -1.92
CA HIS A 383 -31.04 14.03 -2.72
C HIS A 383 -30.33 15.24 -2.11
N ASN A 384 -31.04 16.10 -1.37
CA ASN A 384 -30.48 17.32 -0.80
C ASN A 384 -30.19 17.23 0.70
N SER A 385 -30.72 16.22 1.40
CA SER A 385 -30.50 15.95 2.83
C SER A 385 -30.14 14.48 3.01
N ASN A 386 -28.85 14.18 2.92
CA ASN A 386 -28.26 12.84 3.11
C ASN A 386 -26.84 12.99 3.66
N PHE A 387 -26.25 11.88 4.13
CA PHE A 387 -24.95 11.92 4.81
C PHE A 387 -23.82 12.50 3.94
N ILE A 388 -23.84 12.29 2.62
CA ILE A 388 -22.83 12.84 1.69
C ILE A 388 -22.97 14.36 1.62
N MET A 389 -24.19 14.85 1.43
CA MET A 389 -24.47 16.29 1.38
C MET A 389 -24.18 16.97 2.73
N ASP A 390 -24.46 16.29 3.84
CA ASP A 390 -24.16 16.80 5.19
C ASP A 390 -22.64 16.91 5.41
N ALA A 391 -21.87 15.88 5.02
CA ALA A 391 -20.42 15.88 5.09
C ALA A 391 -19.80 16.96 4.20
N LEU A 392 -20.26 17.11 2.95
CA LEU A 392 -19.79 18.14 2.03
C LEU A 392 -20.03 19.56 2.54
N ARG A 393 -21.21 19.83 3.12
CA ARG A 393 -21.52 21.14 3.71
C ARG A 393 -20.74 21.40 4.98
N HIS A 394 -20.41 20.35 5.73
CA HIS A 394 -19.53 20.49 6.88
C HIS A 394 -18.09 20.81 6.46
N GLU A 395 -17.58 20.12 5.43
CA GLU A 395 -16.21 20.30 4.91
C GLU A 395 -16.03 21.66 4.23
N ALA A 396 -17.04 22.14 3.50
CA ALA A 396 -16.98 23.42 2.80
C ALA A 396 -18.24 24.28 3.05
N PRO A 397 -18.39 24.85 4.26
CA PRO A 397 -19.60 25.55 4.70
C PRO A 397 -19.88 26.85 3.94
N THR A 398 -18.87 27.41 3.26
CA THR A 398 -18.98 28.63 2.46
C THR A 398 -19.42 28.38 1.01
N LEU A 399 -19.43 27.11 0.56
CA LEU A 399 -19.86 26.75 -0.79
C LEU A 399 -21.36 26.48 -0.83
N SER A 400 -22.07 27.15 -1.74
CA SER A 400 -23.48 26.84 -2.00
C SER A 400 -23.58 25.52 -2.76
N MET A 401 -24.16 24.50 -2.12
CA MET A 401 -24.31 23.15 -2.71
C MET A 401 -25.75 22.65 -2.64
N LYS A 402 -26.23 22.12 -3.77
CA LYS A 402 -27.58 21.59 -3.91
C LYS A 402 -27.54 20.18 -4.49
N GLY A 403 -28.13 19.24 -3.76
CA GLY A 403 -28.33 17.87 -4.21
C GLY A 403 -29.70 17.68 -4.89
N VAL A 404 -29.74 17.02 -6.05
CA VAL A 404 -30.95 16.85 -6.85
C VAL A 404 -31.04 15.45 -7.45
N SER A 405 -32.25 14.97 -7.78
CA SER A 405 -32.40 13.78 -8.63
C SER A 405 -31.97 14.13 -10.05
N TYR A 406 -31.21 13.27 -10.71
CA TYR A 406 -30.84 13.50 -12.11
C TYR A 406 -32.08 13.52 -13.02
N SER A 407 -32.08 14.45 -13.98
CA SER A 407 -33.02 14.50 -15.12
C SER A 407 -32.33 15.20 -16.29
N LEU A 408 -32.82 14.98 -17.52
CA LEU A 408 -32.29 15.61 -18.74
C LEU A 408 -32.33 17.16 -18.71
N SER A 409 -33.15 17.75 -17.84
CA SER A 409 -33.28 19.19 -17.66
C SER A 409 -32.25 19.80 -16.68
N ILE A 410 -31.43 18.98 -16.03
CA ILE A 410 -30.45 19.43 -15.04
C ILE A 410 -29.05 19.34 -15.65
N THR A 411 -28.24 20.38 -15.45
CA THR A 411 -26.81 20.39 -15.78
C THR A 411 -26.02 20.26 -14.47
N PRO A 412 -25.68 19.03 -14.03
CA PRO A 412 -24.98 18.83 -12.77
C PRO A 412 -23.49 19.17 -12.89
N SER A 413 -22.88 19.58 -11.77
CA SER A 413 -21.43 19.69 -11.61
C SER A 413 -20.78 18.31 -11.45
N LEU A 414 -21.49 17.38 -10.80
CA LEU A 414 -21.07 16.01 -10.53
C LEU A 414 -22.30 15.11 -10.34
N VAL A 415 -22.17 13.83 -10.66
CA VAL A 415 -23.22 12.83 -10.46
C VAL A 415 -22.77 11.78 -9.44
N ILE A 416 -23.60 11.48 -8.45
CA ILE A 416 -23.43 10.33 -7.55
C ILE A 416 -24.41 9.23 -7.97
N CYS A 417 -23.89 8.11 -8.45
CA CYS A 417 -24.68 7.00 -8.98
C CYS A 417 -24.71 5.80 -8.02
N GLY A 418 -25.91 5.25 -7.81
CA GLY A 418 -26.15 4.10 -6.94
C GLY A 418 -26.17 2.77 -7.68
N PRO A 419 -26.29 1.65 -6.96
CA PRO A 419 -26.18 0.30 -7.51
C PRO A 419 -27.49 -0.24 -8.11
N TYR A 420 -28.63 0.47 -7.95
CA TYR A 420 -29.96 -0.10 -8.20
C TYR A 420 -30.37 -0.13 -9.68
N SER A 421 -29.59 0.49 -10.57
CA SER A 421 -29.77 0.45 -12.02
C SER A 421 -28.50 0.98 -12.69
N THR A 422 -28.51 1.03 -14.03
CA THR A 422 -27.40 1.52 -14.85
C THR A 422 -27.77 2.78 -15.65
N SER A 423 -28.83 3.50 -15.25
CA SER A 423 -29.29 4.70 -15.96
C SER A 423 -28.23 5.81 -15.97
N TRP A 424 -27.37 5.85 -14.94
CA TRP A 424 -26.19 6.70 -14.87
C TRP A 424 -25.22 6.56 -16.07
N LYS A 425 -25.22 5.43 -16.78
CA LYS A 425 -24.40 5.23 -18.00
C LYS A 425 -24.84 6.11 -19.17
N GLN A 426 -26.09 6.56 -19.18
CA GLN A 426 -26.65 7.43 -20.23
C GLN A 426 -26.44 8.92 -19.93
N ILE A 427 -25.87 9.26 -18.77
CA ILE A 427 -25.65 10.64 -18.35
C ILE A 427 -24.40 11.20 -19.04
N PRO A 428 -24.46 12.40 -19.68
CA PRO A 428 -23.33 13.06 -20.35
C PRO A 428 -22.05 13.14 -19.50
N SER A 429 -20.91 13.46 -20.12
CA SER A 429 -19.57 13.47 -19.52
C SER A 429 -19.35 14.52 -18.43
N VAL A 430 -19.99 14.32 -17.28
CA VAL A 430 -19.69 14.95 -15.98
C VAL A 430 -19.00 13.93 -15.08
N PRO A 431 -18.16 14.36 -14.11
CA PRO A 431 -17.55 13.45 -13.14
C PRO A 431 -18.61 12.62 -12.41
N LYS A 432 -18.35 11.30 -12.27
CA LYS A 432 -19.29 10.37 -11.62
C LYS A 432 -18.66 9.75 -10.38
N VAL A 433 -19.43 9.64 -9.30
CA VAL A 433 -19.05 8.96 -8.06
C VAL A 433 -20.00 7.79 -7.86
N TYR A 434 -19.49 6.58 -7.81
CA TYR A 434 -20.31 5.41 -7.50
C TYR A 434 -20.39 5.21 -5.99
N PHE A 435 -21.61 5.10 -5.48
CA PHE A 435 -21.87 4.88 -4.06
C PHE A 435 -22.74 3.65 -3.86
N SER A 436 -22.26 2.67 -3.09
CA SER A 436 -23.04 1.49 -2.72
C SER A 436 -22.93 1.19 -1.23
N GLY A 437 -24.08 1.07 -0.58
CA GLY A 437 -24.21 0.49 0.77
C GLY A 437 -24.46 -1.02 0.77
N GLU A 438 -24.58 -1.63 -0.42
CA GLU A 438 -24.83 -3.06 -0.60
C GLU A 438 -23.53 -3.81 -0.89
N ASN A 439 -23.43 -5.06 -0.45
CA ASN A 439 -22.35 -5.98 -0.80
C ASN A 439 -22.61 -6.62 -2.17
N TRP A 440 -22.74 -5.78 -3.20
CA TRP A 440 -22.89 -6.21 -4.60
C TRP A 440 -21.59 -6.02 -5.36
N GLU A 441 -21.50 -6.68 -6.51
CA GLU A 441 -20.38 -6.49 -7.42
C GLU A 441 -20.29 -5.03 -7.87
N VAL A 442 -19.10 -4.43 -7.68
CA VAL A 442 -18.84 -3.03 -8.00
C VAL A 442 -18.62 -2.91 -9.52
N PRO A 443 -19.30 -1.98 -10.22
CA PRO A 443 -19.16 -1.84 -11.66
C PRO A 443 -17.78 -1.29 -12.02
N ASN A 444 -17.02 -2.00 -12.85
CA ASN A 444 -15.76 -1.50 -13.39
C ASN A 444 -16.02 -0.60 -14.63
N ASP A 445 -16.28 0.69 -14.39
CA ASP A 445 -16.61 1.66 -15.45
C ASP A 445 -15.65 2.86 -15.39
N PRO A 446 -14.92 3.17 -16.49
CA PRO A 446 -13.94 4.25 -16.50
C PRO A 446 -14.58 5.65 -16.37
N SER A 447 -15.88 5.79 -16.57
CA SER A 447 -16.57 7.06 -16.35
C SER A 447 -16.78 7.39 -14.86
N ILE A 448 -16.63 6.41 -13.97
CA ILE A 448 -16.68 6.59 -12.52
C ILE A 448 -15.33 7.11 -12.03
N SER A 449 -15.28 8.34 -11.56
CA SER A 449 -14.05 8.97 -11.04
C SER A 449 -13.71 8.52 -9.61
N LEU A 450 -14.70 8.10 -8.82
CA LEU A 450 -14.53 7.67 -7.43
C LEU A 450 -15.60 6.64 -7.04
N TYR A 451 -15.20 5.63 -6.30
CA TYR A 451 -16.04 4.59 -5.71
C TYR A 451 -16.06 4.75 -4.20
N ILE A 452 -17.24 4.73 -3.62
CA ILE A 452 -17.48 4.82 -2.18
C ILE A 452 -18.28 3.58 -1.77
N THR A 453 -17.63 2.65 -1.08
CA THR A 453 -18.21 1.34 -0.72
C THR A 453 -17.78 0.90 0.68
N SER A 454 -18.32 -0.21 1.18
CA SER A 454 -17.88 -0.78 2.48
C SER A 454 -16.58 -1.59 2.42
N SER A 455 -15.97 -1.77 1.24
CA SER A 455 -14.75 -2.56 1.05
C SER A 455 -13.57 -2.01 1.85
N THR A 456 -12.75 -2.90 2.44
CA THR A 456 -11.48 -2.54 3.10
C THR A 456 -10.32 -2.31 2.14
N ASN A 457 -10.51 -2.62 0.86
CA ASN A 457 -9.50 -2.41 -0.17
C ASN A 457 -9.69 -1.01 -0.75
N GLU A 458 -8.85 -0.07 -0.30
CA GLU A 458 -8.86 1.34 -0.72
C GLU A 458 -7.73 1.62 -1.71
N ASP A 459 -7.99 2.53 -2.65
CA ASP A 459 -7.01 3.01 -3.64
C ASP A 459 -7.36 4.44 -4.11
N ASP A 460 -6.61 4.94 -5.09
CA ASP A 460 -6.80 6.26 -5.69
C ASP A 460 -8.13 6.44 -6.42
N ARG A 461 -9.00 5.45 -6.47
CA ARG A 461 -10.38 5.52 -6.97
C ARG A 461 -11.39 4.85 -6.03
N HIS A 462 -10.99 4.15 -4.98
CA HIS A 462 -11.85 3.48 -4.02
C HIS A 462 -11.64 3.99 -2.60
N LEU A 463 -12.72 4.46 -1.98
CA LEU A 463 -12.76 4.93 -0.60
C LEU A 463 -13.72 4.09 0.22
N ARG A 464 -13.30 3.70 1.42
CA ARG A 464 -14.12 2.95 2.36
C ARG A 464 -15.04 3.89 3.13
N ILE A 465 -16.36 3.70 2.99
CA ILE A 465 -17.39 4.23 3.88
C ILE A 465 -18.37 3.10 4.21
N PRO A 466 -18.29 2.51 5.42
CA PRO A 466 -19.21 1.47 5.86
C PRO A 466 -20.66 1.96 5.89
N THR A 467 -21.59 1.07 5.52
CA THR A 467 -23.01 1.40 5.42
C THR A 467 -23.60 1.91 6.73
N TRP A 468 -23.14 1.42 7.90
CA TRP A 468 -23.65 1.93 9.19
C TRP A 468 -23.45 3.45 9.37
N MET A 469 -22.41 4.04 8.77
CA MET A 469 -22.13 5.47 8.91
C MET A 469 -23.22 6.35 8.29
N THR A 470 -23.97 5.83 7.30
CA THR A 470 -25.00 6.58 6.58
C THR A 470 -26.27 6.79 7.42
N PHE A 471 -26.40 6.07 8.54
CA PHE A 471 -27.54 6.12 9.45
C PHE A 471 -27.32 7.04 10.65
N ILE A 472 -26.19 7.75 10.71
CA ILE A 472 -25.85 8.68 11.80
C ILE A 472 -25.88 10.13 11.30
N ASN A 473 -26.47 11.01 12.09
CA ASN A 473 -26.27 12.44 11.99
C ASN A 473 -25.05 12.82 12.83
N TRP A 474 -23.92 13.02 12.15
CA TRP A 474 -22.60 13.22 12.76
C TRP A 474 -22.37 14.63 13.30
N PHE A 475 -23.12 15.61 12.79
CA PHE A 475 -22.88 17.03 13.04
C PHE A 475 -23.94 17.66 13.94
N THR A 476 -24.62 16.84 14.75
CA THR A 476 -25.61 17.28 15.73
C THR A 476 -25.12 17.09 17.16
N THR A 477 -25.55 18.00 18.03
CA THR A 477 -25.40 17.86 19.49
C THR A 477 -26.65 17.29 20.16
N SER A 478 -27.75 17.10 19.40
CA SER A 478 -29.00 16.54 19.93
C SER A 478 -28.84 15.07 20.33
N SER A 479 -29.56 14.67 21.38
CA SER A 479 -29.76 13.28 21.79
C SER A 479 -31.21 12.80 21.54
N GLU A 480 -32.05 13.64 20.95
CA GLU A 480 -33.45 13.35 20.72
C GLU A 480 -33.67 12.68 19.35
N LEU A 481 -34.52 11.64 19.32
CA LEU A 481 -34.89 10.99 18.06
C LEU A 481 -35.58 11.99 17.12
N PRO A 482 -35.31 11.94 15.80
CA PRO A 482 -35.92 12.87 14.85
C PRO A 482 -37.44 12.68 14.73
N HIS A 483 -38.20 13.77 14.72
CA HIS A 483 -39.67 13.77 14.61
C HIS A 483 -40.11 14.26 13.23
N GLY A 484 -41.06 13.58 12.59
CA GLY A 484 -41.61 13.99 11.28
C GLY A 484 -40.63 13.85 10.09
N CYS A 485 -39.45 13.27 10.28
CA CYS A 485 -38.43 13.12 9.23
C CYS A 485 -38.90 12.19 8.10
N THR A 486 -38.67 12.59 6.85
CA THR A 486 -38.98 11.82 5.64
C THR A 486 -37.76 11.25 4.94
N ASP A 487 -36.56 11.49 5.45
CA ASP A 487 -35.32 10.97 4.86
C ASP A 487 -35.27 9.45 4.88
N ASN A 488 -34.67 8.85 3.85
CA ASN A 488 -34.36 7.43 3.80
C ASN A 488 -32.86 7.25 3.47
N PRO A 489 -32.03 6.74 4.39
CA PRO A 489 -32.38 6.39 5.78
C PRO A 489 -32.62 7.62 6.67
N ILE A 490 -33.32 7.43 7.78
CA ILE A 490 -33.38 8.44 8.83
C ILE A 490 -32.06 8.43 9.60
N ARG A 491 -31.36 9.58 9.62
CA ARG A 491 -30.08 9.73 10.33
C ARG A 491 -30.32 9.97 11.82
N LEU A 492 -30.01 8.97 12.65
CA LEU A 492 -30.13 9.05 14.11
C LEU A 492 -29.00 9.92 14.71
N PRO A 493 -29.27 10.70 15.78
CA PRO A 493 -28.23 11.54 16.38
C PRO A 493 -27.04 10.72 16.89
N VAL A 494 -25.81 11.19 16.60
CA VAL A 494 -24.57 10.52 17.02
C VAL A 494 -24.49 10.30 18.54
N GLN A 495 -25.15 11.14 19.34
CA GLN A 495 -25.14 11.00 20.81
C GLN A 495 -25.75 9.67 21.29
N LEU A 496 -26.71 9.09 20.55
CA LEU A 496 -27.26 7.78 20.88
C LEU A 496 -26.26 6.63 20.66
N ALA A 497 -25.18 6.86 19.91
CA ALA A 497 -24.09 5.90 19.73
C ALA A 497 -22.94 6.12 20.74
N LEU A 498 -22.80 7.33 21.27
CA LEU A 498 -21.75 7.75 22.21
C LEU A 498 -22.15 7.59 23.68
N GLN A 499 -23.43 7.37 23.96
CA GLN A 499 -23.96 7.32 25.32
C GLN A 499 -24.75 6.02 25.57
N PRO A 500 -24.76 5.51 26.81
CA PRO A 500 -25.63 4.41 27.18
C PRO A 500 -27.11 4.79 27.02
N HIS A 501 -27.92 3.82 26.60
CA HIS A 501 -29.37 4.02 26.52
C HIS A 501 -29.97 4.26 27.92
N PRO A 502 -30.93 5.20 28.07
CA PRO A 502 -31.46 5.59 29.38
C PRO A 502 -32.24 4.47 30.10
N ILE A 503 -32.77 3.50 29.35
CA ILE A 503 -33.44 2.31 29.90
C ILE A 503 -32.40 1.20 30.15
N PRO A 504 -32.15 0.80 31.42
CA PRO A 504 -31.20 -0.25 31.77
C PRO A 504 -31.59 -1.64 31.25
N PHE A 505 -30.62 -2.53 31.13
CA PHE A 505 -30.80 -3.89 30.60
C PHE A 505 -31.82 -4.73 31.40
N ASP A 506 -31.82 -4.63 32.73
CA ASP A 506 -32.70 -5.40 33.62
C ASP A 506 -34.16 -4.96 33.57
N LYS A 507 -34.45 -3.77 33.03
CA LYS A 507 -35.82 -3.23 32.91
C LYS A 507 -36.54 -3.65 31.62
N ARG A 508 -35.83 -4.31 30.70
CA ARG A 508 -36.35 -4.74 29.41
C ARG A 508 -37.12 -6.04 29.56
N GLN A 509 -38.36 -6.05 29.08
CA GLN A 509 -39.33 -7.13 29.36
C GLN A 509 -39.30 -8.26 28.33
N GLN A 510 -38.86 -7.98 27.11
CA GLN A 510 -38.84 -8.95 26.02
C GLN A 510 -37.45 -9.57 25.86
N PHE A 511 -37.40 -10.86 25.55
CA PHE A 511 -36.15 -11.60 25.50
C PHE A 511 -35.27 -11.23 24.30
N CYS A 512 -35.69 -11.59 23.09
CA CYS A 512 -34.88 -11.43 21.89
C CYS A 512 -35.71 -10.91 20.73
N ALA A 513 -35.17 -9.94 19.99
CA ALA A 513 -35.76 -9.39 18.78
C ALA A 513 -35.10 -9.94 17.51
N PHE A 514 -35.89 -10.07 16.45
CA PHE A 514 -35.44 -10.39 15.10
C PHE A 514 -36.19 -9.51 14.08
N VAL A 515 -35.47 -8.72 13.28
CA VAL A 515 -36.10 -7.84 12.28
C VAL A 515 -35.46 -8.09 10.93
N VAL A 516 -36.01 -9.07 10.20
CA VAL A 516 -35.50 -9.51 8.90
C VAL A 516 -36.68 -9.76 7.95
N SER A 517 -36.54 -9.34 6.70
CA SER A 517 -37.50 -9.66 5.63
C SER A 517 -36.87 -10.47 4.48
N ASN A 518 -35.54 -10.51 4.40
CA ASN A 518 -34.81 -11.24 3.37
C ASN A 518 -34.53 -12.70 3.82
N PRO A 519 -35.02 -13.74 3.13
CA PRO A 519 -34.83 -15.14 3.52
C PRO A 519 -33.49 -15.76 3.11
N THR A 520 -32.59 -15.05 2.43
CA THR A 520 -31.43 -15.67 1.73
C THR A 520 -30.26 -16.14 2.62
N CYS A 521 -30.18 -15.71 3.88
CA CYS A 521 -29.06 -16.04 4.76
C CYS A 521 -29.37 -17.27 5.63
N ALA A 522 -28.83 -18.44 5.25
CA ALA A 522 -29.11 -19.73 5.91
C ALA A 522 -28.78 -19.73 7.41
N ILE A 523 -27.53 -19.40 7.79
CA ILE A 523 -27.08 -19.43 9.19
C ILE A 523 -27.89 -18.48 10.10
N ARG A 524 -28.35 -17.34 9.56
CA ARG A 524 -29.21 -16.40 10.28
C ARG A 524 -30.60 -16.99 10.55
N ASN A 525 -31.18 -17.64 9.54
CA ASN A 525 -32.50 -18.24 9.66
C ASN A 525 -32.47 -19.43 10.62
N GLU A 526 -31.42 -20.26 10.55
CA GLU A 526 -31.19 -21.36 11.49
C GLU A 526 -31.01 -20.83 12.93
N ALA A 527 -30.20 -19.79 13.12
CA ALA A 527 -30.02 -19.16 14.43
C ALA A 527 -31.35 -18.66 15.02
N PHE A 528 -32.23 -18.06 14.20
CA PHE A 528 -33.58 -17.70 14.64
C PHE A 528 -34.36 -18.92 15.14
N HIS A 529 -34.40 -20.03 14.39
CA HIS A 529 -35.17 -21.22 14.78
C HIS A 529 -34.62 -21.87 16.05
N HIS A 530 -33.30 -22.01 16.17
CA HIS A 530 -32.67 -22.57 17.36
C HIS A 530 -32.93 -21.72 18.60
N VAL A 531 -32.75 -20.40 18.49
CA VAL A 531 -32.99 -19.49 19.61
C VAL A 531 -34.48 -19.42 19.95
N ASN A 532 -35.37 -19.37 18.96
CA ASN A 532 -36.82 -19.33 19.19
C ASN A 532 -37.36 -20.63 19.81
N THR A 533 -36.72 -21.77 19.52
CA THR A 533 -37.02 -23.05 20.18
C THR A 533 -36.57 -23.04 21.63
N TYR A 534 -35.40 -22.43 21.92
CA TYR A 534 -34.89 -22.26 23.28
C TYR A 534 -35.77 -21.30 24.10
N LYS A 535 -36.08 -20.12 23.56
CA LYS A 535 -36.92 -19.08 24.19
C LYS A 535 -37.47 -18.14 23.13
N LYS A 536 -38.75 -17.74 23.26
CA LYS A 536 -39.47 -16.97 22.24
C LYS A 536 -38.68 -15.74 21.75
N VAL A 537 -38.46 -15.69 20.43
CA VAL A 537 -37.89 -14.54 19.71
C VAL A 537 -39.04 -13.79 19.04
N ASN A 538 -39.19 -12.51 19.32
CA ASN A 538 -40.18 -11.67 18.63
C ASN A 538 -39.63 -11.25 17.26
N SER A 539 -40.25 -11.74 16.19
CA SER A 539 -39.91 -11.35 14.82
C SER A 539 -40.81 -10.22 14.34
N GLY A 540 -40.23 -9.04 14.12
CA GLY A 540 -40.90 -7.84 13.61
C GLY A 540 -40.69 -7.57 12.12
N GLY A 541 -39.83 -8.33 11.46
CA GLY A 541 -39.66 -8.27 10.01
C GLY A 541 -40.74 -9.07 9.27
N GLY A 542 -40.65 -9.12 7.93
CA GLY A 542 -41.55 -9.96 7.11
C GLY A 542 -41.26 -11.45 7.23
N LEU A 543 -40.03 -11.83 7.58
CA LEU A 543 -39.61 -13.22 7.74
C LEU A 543 -39.92 -13.73 9.15
N TYR A 544 -40.63 -14.84 9.25
CA TYR A 544 -41.03 -15.47 10.53
C TYR A 544 -41.81 -14.57 11.48
N ASN A 545 -42.51 -13.56 10.96
CA ASN A 545 -43.26 -12.59 11.76
C ASN A 545 -44.18 -13.29 12.78
N ASN A 546 -44.12 -12.87 14.03
CA ASN A 546 -44.94 -13.46 15.10
C ASN A 546 -45.46 -12.43 16.12
N ILE A 547 -45.48 -11.15 15.73
CA ILE A 547 -45.94 -10.03 16.56
C ILE A 547 -47.26 -9.41 16.07
N GLY A 548 -47.92 -10.04 15.09
CA GLY A 548 -49.21 -9.60 14.56
C GLY A 548 -49.12 -8.66 13.35
N GLY A 549 -47.94 -8.54 12.73
CA GLY A 549 -47.70 -7.69 11.56
C GLY A 549 -46.25 -7.24 11.48
N GLN A 550 -45.81 -6.89 10.28
CA GLN A 550 -44.49 -6.29 10.07
C GLN A 550 -44.44 -4.89 10.72
N LEU A 551 -43.30 -4.53 11.31
CA LEU A 551 -43.08 -3.17 11.80
C LEU A 551 -43.33 -2.14 10.69
N GLU A 552 -43.86 -0.98 11.06
CA GLU A 552 -44.19 0.07 10.10
C GLU A 552 -42.95 0.49 9.31
N LEU A 553 -43.05 0.36 7.99
CA LEU A 553 -42.04 0.78 7.02
C LEU A 553 -42.57 1.98 6.24
N LYS A 554 -41.77 3.05 6.18
CA LYS A 554 -42.10 4.23 5.37
C LYS A 554 -41.84 4.02 3.88
N TYR A 555 -40.87 3.16 3.54
CA TYR A 555 -40.48 2.81 2.17
C TYR A 555 -40.22 1.29 2.08
N PRO A 556 -40.37 0.66 0.90
CA PRO A 556 -40.02 -0.75 0.72
C PRO A 556 -38.51 -0.98 0.90
N GLY A 557 -38.12 -2.15 1.43
CA GLY A 557 -36.71 -2.54 1.62
C GLY A 557 -36.31 -2.79 3.07
N GLY A 558 -35.14 -3.41 3.26
CA GLY A 558 -34.63 -3.86 4.57
C GLY A 558 -34.07 -2.75 5.46
N GLY A 559 -33.55 -1.66 4.88
CA GLY A 559 -32.98 -0.52 5.60
C GLY A 559 -34.02 0.45 6.18
N CYS A 560 -35.28 0.34 5.78
CA CYS A 560 -36.34 1.25 6.19
C CYS A 560 -36.87 0.93 7.60
N GLY A 561 -37.42 1.92 8.30
CA GLY A 561 -38.05 1.74 9.61
C GLY A 561 -37.16 2.03 10.81
N ASP A 562 -36.23 2.99 10.71
CA ASP A 562 -35.22 3.29 11.74
C ASP A 562 -35.86 3.57 13.11
N LEU A 563 -36.90 4.41 13.14
CA LEU A 563 -37.62 4.77 14.37
C LEU A 563 -38.48 3.62 14.92
N SER A 564 -39.17 2.86 14.05
CA SER A 564 -39.99 1.72 14.47
C SER A 564 -39.12 0.57 14.97
N LYS A 565 -37.96 0.33 14.34
CA LYS A 565 -36.91 -0.59 14.80
C LYS A 565 -36.33 -0.14 16.14
N HIS A 566 -35.96 1.14 16.29
CA HIS A 566 -35.43 1.68 17.54
C HIS A 566 -36.43 1.48 18.69
N ALA A 567 -37.70 1.84 18.48
CA ALA A 567 -38.76 1.62 19.44
C ALA A 567 -38.95 0.13 19.78
N PHE A 568 -38.92 -0.76 18.78
CA PHE A 568 -39.04 -2.20 18.99
C PHE A 568 -37.85 -2.77 19.78
N PHE A 569 -36.61 -2.47 19.37
CA PHE A 569 -35.40 -2.92 20.06
C PHE A 569 -35.29 -2.38 21.47
N SER A 570 -35.84 -1.19 21.76
CA SER A 570 -35.82 -0.59 23.11
C SER A 570 -36.52 -1.46 24.17
N GLN A 571 -37.41 -2.37 23.76
CA GLN A 571 -38.16 -3.26 24.63
C GLN A 571 -37.48 -4.62 24.86
N HIS A 572 -36.42 -4.94 24.11
CA HIS A 572 -35.79 -6.27 24.07
C HIS A 572 -34.40 -6.26 24.71
N GLN A 573 -34.05 -7.36 25.37
CA GLN A 573 -32.73 -7.57 25.96
C GLN A 573 -31.68 -7.88 24.89
N PHE A 574 -31.98 -8.81 23.99
CA PHE A 574 -31.07 -9.27 22.93
C PHE A 574 -31.67 -9.06 21.54
N THR A 575 -30.81 -9.08 20.52
CA THR A 575 -31.27 -9.21 19.14
C THR A 575 -30.27 -9.95 18.26
N LEU A 576 -30.77 -10.76 17.33
CA LEU A 576 -29.97 -11.42 16.30
C LEU A 576 -29.65 -10.41 15.19
N SER A 577 -28.49 -9.75 15.29
CA SER A 577 -28.00 -8.71 14.38
C SER A 577 -27.12 -9.30 13.28
N PHE A 578 -27.68 -10.21 12.49
CA PHE A 578 -26.94 -10.93 11.45
C PHE A 578 -27.00 -10.19 10.11
N GLU A 579 -25.85 -9.99 9.49
CA GLU A 579 -25.79 -9.54 8.10
C GLU A 579 -26.42 -10.55 7.15
N ASN A 580 -26.75 -10.10 5.93
CA ASN A 580 -27.25 -10.99 4.87
C ASN A 580 -26.13 -11.82 4.22
N SER A 581 -24.87 -11.41 4.37
CA SER A 581 -23.67 -12.07 3.88
C SER A 581 -22.46 -11.61 4.69
N GLN A 582 -21.42 -12.44 4.79
CA GLN A 582 -20.15 -12.07 5.40
C GLN A 582 -19.15 -11.62 4.31
N ALA A 583 -18.64 -10.39 4.42
CA ALA A 583 -17.61 -9.84 3.54
C ALA A 583 -16.73 -8.85 4.31
N SER A 584 -15.46 -8.68 3.89
CA SER A 584 -14.53 -7.77 4.57
C SER A 584 -15.05 -6.33 4.57
N GLY A 585 -15.11 -5.71 5.74
CA GLY A 585 -15.59 -4.32 5.92
C GLY A 585 -17.11 -4.11 5.79
N TYR A 586 -17.88 -5.12 5.37
CA TYR A 586 -19.34 -5.02 5.20
C TYR A 586 -20.07 -5.07 6.55
N ILE A 587 -20.33 -3.88 7.08
CA ILE A 587 -21.02 -3.65 8.37
C ILE A 587 -22.15 -2.65 8.10
N THR A 588 -23.39 -3.05 8.35
CA THR A 588 -24.56 -2.20 8.10
C THR A 588 -25.21 -1.69 9.39
N GLU A 589 -26.35 -1.01 9.25
CA GLU A 589 -27.13 -0.45 10.34
C GLU A 589 -27.60 -1.46 11.39
N LYS A 590 -27.57 -2.77 11.10
CA LYS A 590 -28.21 -3.80 11.95
C LYS A 590 -27.69 -3.79 13.38
N VAL A 591 -26.36 -3.84 13.55
CA VAL A 591 -25.71 -3.77 14.86
C VAL A 591 -25.87 -2.39 15.50
N LEU A 592 -25.79 -1.32 14.69
CA LEU A 592 -25.89 0.05 15.13
C LEU A 592 -27.27 0.37 15.72
N HIS A 593 -28.35 0.08 14.99
CA HIS A 593 -29.73 0.36 15.42
C HIS A 593 -30.11 -0.40 16.68
N ALA A 594 -29.74 -1.68 16.76
CA ALA A 594 -29.92 -2.49 17.95
C ALA A 594 -29.28 -1.82 19.18
N LYS A 595 -28.04 -1.39 18.99
CA LYS A 595 -27.22 -0.87 20.07
C LYS A 595 -27.63 0.55 20.49
N MET A 596 -27.98 1.43 19.55
CA MET A 596 -28.52 2.77 19.84
C MET A 596 -29.91 2.73 20.53
N ALA A 597 -30.62 1.60 20.45
CA ALA A 597 -31.84 1.33 21.23
C ALA A 597 -31.55 0.65 22.59
N GLY A 598 -30.27 0.43 22.91
CA GLY A 598 -29.78 -0.20 24.14
C GLY A 598 -30.03 -1.71 24.24
N CYS A 599 -30.40 -2.35 23.14
CA CYS A 599 -30.48 -3.81 23.04
C CYS A 599 -29.06 -4.38 22.91
N VAL A 600 -28.79 -5.57 23.43
CA VAL A 600 -27.50 -6.27 23.28
C VAL A 600 -27.49 -7.01 21.93
N PRO A 601 -26.68 -6.57 20.94
CA PRO A 601 -26.61 -7.23 19.65
C PRO A 601 -25.82 -8.53 19.74
N LEU A 602 -26.37 -9.60 19.18
CA LEU A 602 -25.67 -10.82 18.79
C LEU A 602 -25.30 -10.69 17.31
N TYR A 603 -24.10 -10.18 17.04
CA TYR A 603 -23.70 -9.75 15.70
C TYR A 603 -22.96 -10.85 14.94
N TRP A 604 -23.44 -11.18 13.74
CA TRP A 604 -22.74 -12.07 12.80
C TRP A 604 -22.51 -11.35 11.47
N GLY A 605 -21.27 -11.35 11.01
CA GLY A 605 -20.79 -10.57 9.88
C GLY A 605 -19.27 -10.59 9.86
N THR A 606 -18.64 -9.42 9.65
CA THR A 606 -17.18 -9.28 9.60
C THR A 606 -16.56 -8.84 10.93
N GLN A 607 -15.25 -8.64 10.97
CA GLN A 607 -14.57 -8.06 12.15
C GLN A 607 -14.89 -6.57 12.29
N THR A 608 -15.13 -6.12 13.52
CA THR A 608 -15.70 -4.78 13.81
C THR A 608 -14.83 -3.90 14.69
N ASP A 609 -13.71 -4.41 15.24
CA ASP A 609 -12.91 -3.71 16.27
C ASP A 609 -12.34 -2.37 15.80
N SER A 610 -12.18 -2.23 14.48
CA SER A 610 -11.76 -1.01 13.81
C SER A 610 -12.84 0.09 13.83
N ASP A 611 -14.11 -0.29 13.84
CA ASP A 611 -15.26 0.60 13.62
C ASP A 611 -16.02 0.87 14.92
N PHE A 612 -16.08 -0.11 15.84
CA PHE A 612 -16.85 -0.02 17.09
C PHE A 612 -16.00 -0.34 18.32
N VAL A 613 -16.46 0.12 19.49
CA VAL A 613 -15.81 -0.13 20.77
C VAL A 613 -15.82 -1.63 21.06
N PRO A 614 -14.67 -2.26 21.37
CA PRO A 614 -14.62 -3.68 21.72
C PRO A 614 -15.53 -3.99 22.91
N ASN A 615 -16.15 -5.18 22.88
CA ASN A 615 -17.09 -5.64 23.92
C ASN A 615 -18.38 -4.80 24.08
N SER A 616 -18.68 -3.87 23.17
CA SER A 616 -19.96 -3.12 23.18
C SER A 616 -21.16 -3.96 22.70
N PHE A 617 -20.90 -5.13 22.10
CA PHE A 617 -21.86 -6.15 21.68
C PHE A 617 -21.17 -7.53 21.63
N ILE A 618 -21.93 -8.57 21.31
CA ILE A 618 -21.40 -9.94 21.19
C ILE A 618 -21.01 -10.20 19.73
N ASN A 619 -19.71 -10.35 19.48
CA ASN A 619 -19.17 -10.69 18.17
C ASN A 619 -19.27 -12.21 17.93
N LEU A 620 -20.00 -12.61 16.90
CA LEU A 620 -20.21 -13.99 16.46
C LEU A 620 -19.57 -14.29 15.10
N SER A 621 -18.69 -13.42 14.58
CA SER A 621 -18.08 -13.56 13.24
C SER A 621 -17.32 -14.88 13.02
N SER A 622 -16.92 -15.57 14.09
CA SER A 622 -16.17 -16.83 14.06
C SER A 622 -17.02 -18.08 14.35
N ILE A 623 -18.34 -17.96 14.56
CA ILE A 623 -19.17 -19.15 14.81
C ILE A 623 -19.22 -20.03 13.55
N GLN A 624 -19.18 -21.33 13.77
CA GLN A 624 -19.22 -22.32 12.69
C GLN A 624 -20.61 -22.92 12.50
N SER A 625 -21.50 -22.78 13.48
CA SER A 625 -22.86 -23.33 13.43
C SER A 625 -23.85 -22.47 14.23
N ALA A 626 -25.12 -22.54 13.84
CA ALA A 626 -26.20 -21.75 14.46
C ALA A 626 -26.52 -22.18 15.91
N GLU A 627 -26.26 -23.44 16.27
CA GLU A 627 -26.48 -23.97 17.62
C GLU A 627 -25.59 -23.29 18.67
N GLN A 628 -24.39 -22.85 18.27
CA GLN A 628 -23.45 -22.15 19.16
C GLN A 628 -24.07 -20.87 19.73
N VAL A 629 -25.02 -20.24 19.02
CA VAL A 629 -25.72 -19.02 19.46
C VAL A 629 -26.54 -19.29 20.73
N VAL A 630 -27.18 -20.46 20.83
CA VAL A 630 -27.97 -20.84 22.01
C VAL A 630 -27.08 -21.02 23.23
N GLU A 631 -25.92 -21.67 23.07
CA GLU A 631 -24.96 -21.87 24.16
C GLU A 631 -24.33 -20.56 24.64
N ILE A 632 -24.10 -19.61 23.73
CA ILE A 632 -23.66 -18.26 24.08
C ILE A 632 -24.76 -17.53 24.86
N LEU A 633 -26.02 -17.60 24.41
CA LEU A 633 -27.14 -16.99 25.12
C LEU A 633 -27.34 -17.55 26.53
N LYS A 634 -27.23 -18.87 26.73
CA LYS A 634 -27.28 -19.48 28.07
C LYS A 634 -26.20 -18.93 29.00
N LYS A 635 -24.97 -18.76 28.49
CA LYS A 635 -23.85 -18.17 29.26
C LYS A 635 -24.10 -16.70 29.60
N LEU A 636 -24.69 -15.94 28.68
CA LEU A 636 -25.06 -14.54 28.87
C LEU A 636 -26.20 -14.37 29.89
N GLU A 637 -27.24 -15.20 29.81
CA GLU A 637 -28.34 -15.18 30.79
C GLU A 637 -27.88 -15.56 32.20
N ALA A 638 -26.86 -16.42 32.33
CA ALA A 638 -26.22 -16.74 33.60
C ALA A 638 -25.37 -15.58 34.18
N ARG A 639 -25.11 -14.54 33.38
CA ARG A 639 -24.27 -13.37 33.70
C ARG A 639 -24.99 -12.05 33.37
N PRO A 640 -26.10 -11.73 34.07
CA PRO A 640 -26.85 -10.51 33.82
C PRO A 640 -26.03 -9.23 34.09
N ASP A 641 -25.04 -9.30 34.96
CA ASP A 641 -24.04 -8.25 35.21
C ASP A 641 -23.23 -7.91 33.95
N MET A 642 -22.75 -8.95 33.25
CA MET A 642 -22.03 -8.77 31.99
C MET A 642 -22.94 -8.22 30.90
N CYS A 643 -24.17 -8.73 30.80
CA CYS A 643 -25.14 -8.22 29.83
C CYS A 643 -25.47 -6.74 30.06
N ALA A 644 -25.63 -6.32 31.32
CA ALA A 644 -25.84 -4.93 31.68
C ALA A 644 -24.61 -4.06 31.34
N ALA A 645 -23.39 -4.55 31.60
CA ALA A 645 -22.16 -3.85 31.24
C ALA A 645 -22.01 -3.69 29.72
N ILE A 646 -22.28 -4.75 28.95
CA ILE A 646 -22.27 -4.71 27.49
C ILE A 646 -23.31 -3.68 27.02
N ALA A 647 -24.56 -3.77 27.50
CA ALA A 647 -25.62 -2.83 27.13
C ALA A 647 -25.25 -1.36 27.43
N ALA A 648 -24.62 -1.10 28.58
CA ALA A 648 -24.19 0.22 29.02
C ALA A 648 -22.91 0.74 28.33
N THR A 649 -22.15 -0.12 27.65
CA THR A 649 -20.97 0.30 26.90
C THR A 649 -21.40 0.95 25.59
N PRO A 650 -21.10 2.23 25.30
CA PRO A 650 -21.42 2.85 24.02
C PRO A 650 -20.81 2.11 22.82
N ILE A 651 -21.43 2.20 21.65
CA ILE A 651 -20.89 1.54 20.43
C ILE A 651 -19.75 2.34 19.80
N LEU A 652 -19.74 3.66 20.02
CA LEU A 652 -18.67 4.56 19.63
C LEU A 652 -18.08 5.24 20.86
N ASP A 653 -16.77 5.47 20.82
CA ASP A 653 -16.07 6.42 21.69
C ASP A 653 -15.64 7.64 20.86
N GLU A 654 -15.04 8.64 21.51
CA GLU A 654 -14.59 9.85 20.83
C GLU A 654 -13.52 9.52 19.77
N GLN A 655 -12.65 8.54 20.01
CA GLN A 655 -11.64 8.11 19.04
C GLN A 655 -12.28 7.60 17.73
N ARG A 656 -13.28 6.71 17.82
CA ARG A 656 -13.98 6.14 16.65
C ARG A 656 -14.89 7.17 15.99
N ARG A 657 -15.47 8.09 16.76
CA ARG A 657 -16.18 9.26 16.21
C ARG A 657 -15.24 10.12 15.36
N GLN A 658 -14.05 10.46 15.87
CA GLN A 658 -13.06 11.23 15.13
C GLN A 658 -12.55 10.50 13.89
N LYS A 659 -12.38 9.17 13.98
CA LYS A 659 -12.06 8.33 12.82
C LYS A 659 -13.14 8.43 11.74
N ALA A 660 -14.41 8.31 12.10
CA ALA A 660 -15.53 8.42 11.17
C ALA A 660 -15.65 9.82 10.55
N ILE A 661 -15.46 10.88 11.35
CA ILE A 661 -15.41 12.28 10.85
C ILE A 661 -14.27 12.44 9.83
N ARG A 662 -13.08 11.90 10.12
CA ARG A 662 -11.94 11.92 9.18
C ARG A 662 -12.26 11.20 7.87
N MET A 663 -12.89 10.02 7.93
CA MET A 663 -13.29 9.27 6.72
C MET A 663 -14.26 10.10 5.85
N MET A 664 -15.25 10.76 6.46
CA MET A 664 -16.17 11.66 5.74
C MET A 664 -15.47 12.90 5.20
N SER A 665 -14.49 13.46 5.92
CA SER A 665 -13.69 14.60 5.45
C SER A 665 -12.90 14.24 4.18
N VAL A 666 -12.21 13.09 4.19
CA VAL A 666 -11.52 12.58 2.99
C VAL A 666 -12.50 12.34 1.84
N MET A 667 -13.66 11.74 2.11
CA MET A 667 -14.72 11.58 1.11
C MET A 667 -15.12 12.92 0.49
N SER A 668 -15.41 13.92 1.32
CA SER A 668 -15.81 15.25 0.88
C SER A 668 -14.73 15.93 0.06
N GLN A 669 -13.47 15.88 0.48
CA GLN A 669 -12.33 16.45 -0.25
C GLN A 669 -12.18 15.81 -1.62
N ARG A 670 -12.25 14.47 -1.70
CA ARG A 670 -12.15 13.75 -2.98
C ARG A 670 -13.31 14.07 -3.92
N ILE A 671 -14.53 14.24 -3.41
CA ILE A 671 -15.69 14.67 -4.22
C ILE A 671 -15.52 16.13 -4.69
N LEU A 672 -15.03 17.03 -3.83
CA LEU A 672 -14.82 18.44 -4.19
C LEU A 672 -13.72 18.62 -5.24
N ALA A 673 -12.66 17.80 -5.20
CA ALA A 673 -11.61 17.78 -6.21
C ALA A 673 -12.15 17.51 -7.62
N LEU A 674 -13.14 16.62 -7.74
CA LEU A 674 -13.75 16.26 -9.03
C LEU A 674 -14.52 17.42 -9.69
N VAL A 675 -15.03 18.38 -8.92
CA VAL A 675 -15.73 19.57 -9.45
C VAL A 675 -14.79 20.75 -9.73
N GLY A 676 -13.49 20.47 -9.95
CA GLY A 676 -12.49 21.49 -10.32
C GLY A 676 -12.12 22.45 -9.18
N ARG A 677 -12.50 22.10 -7.94
CA ARG A 677 -12.02 22.79 -6.75
C ARG A 677 -10.77 22.06 -6.30
N LYS A 678 -9.60 22.61 -6.66
CA LYS A 678 -8.31 22.09 -6.18
C LYS A 678 -8.41 21.84 -4.69
N SER A 679 -8.23 20.59 -4.30
CA SER A 679 -7.82 20.27 -2.95
C SER A 679 -6.50 21.01 -2.67
N LEU A 680 -6.42 21.60 -1.48
CA LEU A 680 -5.14 22.02 -0.94
C LEU A 680 -4.45 20.72 -0.51
N ASP A 681 -3.80 20.00 -1.44
CA ASP A 681 -3.08 18.75 -1.13
C ASP A 681 -1.59 18.98 -0.81
N HIS A 682 -1.07 20.17 -1.11
CA HIS A 682 0.27 20.60 -0.73
C HIS A 682 0.33 22.12 -0.58
N ILE A 683 1.28 22.61 0.22
CA ILE A 683 1.65 24.02 0.23
C ILE A 683 2.61 24.23 -0.95
N ASP A 684 2.40 25.30 -1.75
CA ASP A 684 3.17 25.54 -2.98
C ASP A 684 4.68 25.41 -2.76
N ARG A 685 5.37 24.62 -3.59
CA ARG A 685 6.83 24.36 -3.52
C ARG A 685 7.37 23.72 -2.22
N ILE A 686 6.50 23.26 -1.33
CA ILE A 686 6.88 22.49 -0.14
C ILE A 686 6.51 21.03 -0.38
N ASP A 687 7.52 20.16 -0.35
CA ASP A 687 7.34 18.74 -0.63
C ASP A 687 6.58 18.04 0.50
N LYS A 688 6.83 18.45 1.76
CA LYS A 688 6.15 17.91 2.94
C LYS A 688 6.19 18.86 4.12
N THR A 689 5.13 18.87 4.91
CA THR A 689 5.03 19.63 6.15
C THR A 689 4.93 18.71 7.35
N PHE A 690 5.80 18.90 8.34
CA PHE A 690 5.81 18.19 9.61
C PHE A 690 5.39 19.11 10.75
N VAL A 691 4.57 18.59 11.65
CA VAL A 691 4.17 19.30 12.88
C VAL A 691 4.54 18.44 14.09
N ILE A 692 5.41 18.96 14.94
CA ILE A 692 5.84 18.33 16.19
C ILE A 692 4.77 18.55 17.25
N ASN A 693 4.25 17.47 17.84
CA ASN A 693 3.26 17.55 18.91
C ASN A 693 3.42 16.37 19.88
N LEU A 694 3.40 16.64 21.18
CA LEU A 694 3.39 15.59 22.22
C LEU A 694 2.07 14.82 22.18
N ASP A 695 2.12 13.50 22.33
CA ASP A 695 0.91 12.65 22.43
C ASP A 695 0.02 13.01 23.63
N SER A 696 0.62 13.51 24.71
CA SER A 696 -0.10 14.02 25.87
C SER A 696 -0.71 15.41 25.69
N ARG A 697 -0.33 16.15 24.64
CA ARG A 697 -0.78 17.54 24.37
C ARG A 697 -1.62 17.64 23.10
N ARG A 698 -2.59 16.74 22.94
CA ARG A 698 -3.52 16.77 21.79
C ARG A 698 -4.37 18.04 21.76
N ASP A 699 -4.57 18.68 22.91
CA ASP A 699 -5.20 20.00 23.02
C ASP A 699 -4.49 21.06 22.15
N ARG A 700 -3.16 21.08 22.12
CA ARG A 700 -2.39 22.04 21.31
C ARG A 700 -2.50 21.75 19.81
N TRP A 701 -2.47 20.48 19.44
CA TRP A 701 -2.71 20.04 18.06
C TRP A 701 -4.10 20.47 17.56
N GLU A 702 -5.13 20.25 18.37
CA GLU A 702 -6.50 20.66 18.06
C GLU A 702 -6.61 22.19 17.97
N SER A 703 -5.95 22.91 18.88
CA SER A 703 -5.90 24.38 18.83
C SER A 703 -5.25 24.91 17.55
N LEU A 704 -4.13 24.31 17.11
CA LEU A 704 -3.48 24.66 15.84
C LEU A 704 -4.44 24.44 14.66
N LEU A 705 -5.01 23.25 14.51
CA LEU A 705 -5.92 22.94 13.40
C LEU A 705 -7.21 23.77 13.44
N GLN A 706 -7.69 24.12 14.63
CA GLN A 706 -8.84 25.01 14.77
C GLN A 706 -8.50 26.44 14.32
N SER A 707 -7.31 26.93 14.67
CA SER A 707 -6.85 28.26 14.25
C SER A 707 -6.51 28.33 12.76
N GLU A 708 -6.02 27.23 12.20
CA GLU A 708 -5.61 27.12 10.79
C GLU A 708 -6.20 25.87 10.13
N PRO A 709 -7.53 25.86 9.85
CA PRO A 709 -8.20 24.70 9.25
C PRO A 709 -7.60 24.28 7.91
N GLN A 710 -6.95 25.21 7.21
CA GLN A 710 -6.31 24.96 5.92
C GLN A 710 -5.12 24.00 6.02
N LEU A 711 -4.50 23.84 7.19
CA LEU A 711 -3.44 22.86 7.40
C LEU A 711 -3.97 21.42 7.51
N GLN A 712 -5.29 21.25 7.70
CA GLN A 712 -5.90 19.93 7.80
C GLN A 712 -5.76 19.19 6.46
N GLY A 713 -5.04 18.07 6.47
CA GLY A 713 -4.71 17.30 5.26
C GLY A 713 -3.38 17.68 4.61
N LEU A 714 -2.82 18.85 4.94
CA LEU A 714 -1.52 19.32 4.42
C LEU A 714 -0.31 18.93 5.28
N VAL A 715 -0.55 18.52 6.53
CA VAL A 715 0.51 18.34 7.53
C VAL A 715 0.58 16.90 8.05
N THR A 716 1.79 16.42 8.27
CA THR A 716 2.08 15.15 8.94
C THR A 716 2.40 15.42 10.40
N ARG A 717 1.58 14.89 11.32
CA ARG A 717 1.87 14.94 12.75
C ARG A 717 3.04 14.01 13.09
N VAL A 718 4.03 14.53 13.79
CA VAL A 718 5.15 13.77 14.33
C VAL A 718 5.04 13.72 15.86
N PRO A 719 4.96 12.52 16.48
CA PRO A 719 4.98 12.40 17.93
C PRO A 719 6.28 12.95 18.51
N ALA A 720 6.18 13.97 19.36
CA ALA A 720 7.33 14.55 20.05
C ALA A 720 7.82 13.63 21.18
N VAL A 721 9.12 13.72 21.48
CA VAL A 721 9.74 12.97 22.58
C VAL A 721 9.33 13.60 23.91
N TYR A 722 8.58 12.86 24.71
CA TYR A 722 8.12 13.34 26.01
C TYR A 722 9.24 13.26 27.05
N GLY A 723 9.72 14.41 27.52
CA GLY A 723 10.84 14.49 28.47
C GLY A 723 10.65 13.66 29.74
N LYS A 724 9.42 13.56 30.26
CA LYS A 724 9.15 12.83 31.53
C LYS A 724 9.37 11.33 31.44
N THR A 725 9.24 10.74 30.25
CA THR A 725 9.47 9.31 30.02
C THR A 725 10.90 9.02 29.56
N LEU A 726 11.74 10.05 29.44
CA LEU A 726 13.10 9.90 28.95
C LEU A 726 13.99 9.23 30.01
N GLN A 727 14.64 8.14 29.59
CA GLN A 727 15.62 7.41 30.40
C GLN A 727 17.04 7.76 29.93
N MET A 728 17.98 7.86 30.88
CA MET A 728 19.37 8.11 30.55
C MET A 728 19.96 6.90 29.81
N THR A 729 20.74 7.18 28.77
CA THR A 729 21.47 6.18 27.99
C THR A 729 22.84 6.72 27.64
N SER A 730 23.79 5.85 27.30
CA SER A 730 25.14 6.28 26.89
C SER A 730 25.12 7.23 25.69
N SER A 731 24.19 7.05 24.75
CA SER A 731 24.05 7.93 23.58
C SER A 731 23.54 9.33 23.97
N ILE A 732 22.53 9.42 24.83
CA ILE A 732 22.04 10.70 25.37
C ILE A 732 23.14 11.36 26.19
N PHE A 733 23.80 10.61 27.06
CA PHE A 733 24.89 11.12 27.88
C PHE A 733 26.02 11.69 27.02
N LYS A 734 26.51 10.96 26.00
CA LYS A 734 27.59 11.42 25.11
C LYS A 734 27.21 12.70 24.35
N LEU A 735 25.97 12.81 23.88
CA LEU A 735 25.48 14.01 23.20
C LEU A 735 25.42 15.21 24.15
N TYR A 736 24.88 15.04 25.36
CA TYR A 736 24.57 16.15 26.25
C TYR A 736 25.55 16.33 27.42
N LYS A 737 26.68 15.59 27.48
CA LYS A 737 27.64 15.64 28.60
C LYS A 737 28.11 17.05 28.99
N ASN A 738 28.18 17.95 28.01
CA ASN A 738 28.60 19.34 28.18
C ASN A 738 27.44 20.34 28.04
N ASN A 739 26.21 19.95 28.39
CA ASN A 739 25.05 20.81 28.25
C ASN A 739 25.04 21.98 29.26
N PRO A 740 24.60 23.19 28.86
CA PRO A 740 24.48 24.34 29.76
C PRO A 740 23.16 24.38 30.55
N PHE A 741 22.28 23.38 30.39
CA PHE A 741 20.90 23.40 30.88
C PHE A 741 20.61 22.36 31.97
N GLN A 742 21.66 21.93 32.69
CA GLN A 742 21.58 21.06 33.87
C GLN A 742 20.75 19.78 33.65
N TRP A 743 20.90 19.14 32.47
CA TRP A 743 20.23 17.87 32.16
C TRP A 743 18.69 17.92 32.22
N LYS A 744 18.10 19.10 32.01
CA LYS A 744 16.64 19.28 31.95
C LYS A 744 16.01 18.40 30.87
N LYS A 745 15.14 17.46 31.27
CA LYS A 745 14.61 16.41 30.39
C LYS A 745 13.71 16.99 29.28
N SER A 746 12.99 18.08 29.55
CA SER A 746 12.13 18.75 28.56
C SER A 746 12.93 19.37 27.40
N ILE A 747 14.10 19.97 27.68
CA ILE A 747 14.99 20.54 26.66
C ILE A 747 15.58 19.43 25.78
N ILE A 748 16.02 18.34 26.40
CA ILE A 748 16.52 17.17 25.66
C ILE A 748 15.41 16.55 24.79
N GLY A 749 14.19 16.43 25.32
CA GLY A 749 13.03 15.93 24.58
C GLY A 749 12.68 16.79 23.36
N CYS A 750 12.67 18.11 23.51
CA CYS A 750 12.50 19.04 22.39
C CYS A 750 13.56 18.80 21.32
N TYR A 751 14.85 18.80 21.69
CA TYR A 751 15.94 18.56 20.74
C TYR A 751 15.80 17.23 20.00
N LEU A 752 15.55 16.14 20.71
CA LEU A 752 15.42 14.81 20.11
C LEU A 752 14.26 14.75 19.12
N SER A 753 13.18 15.50 19.36
CA SER A 753 12.04 15.59 18.43
C SER A 753 12.45 16.20 17.08
N HIS A 754 13.25 17.27 17.10
CA HIS A 754 13.78 17.88 15.87
C HIS A 754 14.81 16.99 15.18
N LEU A 755 15.72 16.36 15.94
CA LEU A 755 16.72 15.44 15.38
C LEU A 755 16.06 14.24 14.66
N LEU A 756 14.95 13.72 15.19
CA LEU A 756 14.17 12.67 14.54
C LEU A 756 13.62 13.13 13.18
N ILE A 757 13.11 14.36 13.10
CA ILE A 757 12.62 14.93 11.83
C ILE A 757 13.78 15.13 10.85
N TRP A 758 14.93 15.66 11.28
CA TRP A 758 16.08 15.82 10.37
C TRP A 758 16.53 14.48 9.80
N LYS A 759 16.54 13.41 10.61
CA LYS A 759 16.84 12.04 10.15
C LYS A 759 15.76 11.51 9.22
N GLN A 760 14.50 11.86 9.45
CA GLN A 760 13.39 11.50 8.59
C GLN A 760 13.50 12.18 7.22
N ILE A 761 13.80 13.48 7.18
CA ILE A 761 14.01 14.27 5.94
C ILE A 761 15.03 13.59 5.01
N LEU A 762 16.10 13.01 5.55
CA LEU A 762 17.10 12.30 4.72
C LEU A 762 16.52 11.07 3.98
N LYS A 763 15.42 10.50 4.46
CA LYS A 763 14.73 9.34 3.88
C LYS A 763 13.55 9.71 2.99
N GLU A 764 13.07 10.94 3.05
CA GLU A 764 11.91 11.39 2.27
C GLU A 764 12.33 11.75 0.83
N GLU A 765 11.40 11.56 -0.10
CA GLU A 765 11.48 12.14 -1.45
C GLU A 765 11.19 13.65 -1.38
N GLY A 766 11.80 14.43 -2.27
CA GLY A 766 11.71 15.89 -2.26
C GLY A 766 12.96 16.59 -1.74
N HIS A 767 12.95 17.91 -1.79
CA HIS A 767 14.08 18.79 -1.51
C HIS A 767 13.84 19.74 -0.33
N LEU A 768 12.63 20.28 -0.18
CA LEU A 768 12.29 21.35 0.76
C LEU A 768 11.14 20.93 1.69
N PHE A 769 11.40 21.00 3.00
CA PHE A 769 10.50 20.53 4.03
C PHE A 769 10.14 21.66 4.99
N LEU A 770 8.87 21.77 5.38
CA LEU A 770 8.41 22.71 6.40
C LEU A 770 8.28 22.00 7.74
N ILE A 771 8.87 22.55 8.79
CA ILE A 771 8.82 22.03 10.15
C ILE A 771 8.15 23.07 11.05
N LEU A 772 7.11 22.62 11.75
CA LEU A 772 6.29 23.43 12.65
C LEU A 772 6.22 22.77 14.03
N GLU A 773 6.07 23.57 15.08
CA GLU A 773 5.61 23.11 16.40
C GLU A 773 4.09 23.37 16.55
N ASP A 774 3.47 22.74 17.55
CA ASP A 774 2.01 22.81 17.77
C ASP A 774 1.51 24.18 18.27
N ASP A 775 2.40 25.05 18.71
CA ASP A 775 2.10 26.40 19.19
C ASP A 775 2.30 27.49 18.11
N VAL A 776 2.62 27.12 16.87
CA VAL A 776 2.73 28.09 15.76
C VAL A 776 1.39 28.75 15.44
N ARG A 777 1.41 30.03 15.07
CA ARG A 777 0.25 30.77 14.54
C ARG A 777 0.63 31.55 13.29
N PHE A 778 -0.27 31.67 12.33
CA PHE A 778 0.05 32.27 11.04
C PHE A 778 -0.51 33.68 10.90
N GLN A 779 0.20 34.51 10.12
CA GLN A 779 -0.31 35.83 9.76
C GLN A 779 -1.48 35.73 8.76
N LYS A 780 -2.36 36.73 8.77
CA LYS A 780 -3.49 36.77 7.85
C LYS A 780 -3.01 36.77 6.39
N GLY A 781 -3.49 35.82 5.61
CA GLY A 781 -3.15 35.69 4.18
C GLY A 781 -1.76 35.09 3.92
N TRP A 782 -1.18 34.38 4.88
CA TRP A 782 0.16 33.78 4.77
C TRP A 782 0.35 32.89 3.54
N MET A 783 -0.67 32.17 3.06
CA MET A 783 -0.55 31.30 1.88
C MET A 783 -0.21 32.07 0.60
N GLU A 784 -0.83 33.23 0.38
CA GLU A 784 -0.54 34.07 -0.78
C GLU A 784 0.82 34.76 -0.64
N GLN A 785 1.18 35.15 0.59
CA GLN A 785 2.50 35.71 0.89
C GLN A 785 3.61 34.67 0.67
N TRP A 786 3.40 33.42 1.09
CA TRP A 786 4.31 32.32 0.83
C TRP A 786 4.44 32.04 -0.66
N LYS A 787 3.33 31.93 -1.38
CA LYS A 787 3.34 31.71 -2.83
C LYS A 787 4.14 32.78 -3.59
N ALA A 788 4.10 34.03 -3.12
CA ALA A 788 4.96 35.09 -3.65
C ALA A 788 6.43 34.84 -3.29
N ALA A 789 6.74 34.63 -2.01
CA ALA A 789 8.10 34.40 -1.51
C ALA A 789 8.78 33.17 -2.12
N ALA A 790 8.05 32.07 -2.35
CA ALA A 790 8.56 30.81 -2.85
C ALA A 790 9.02 30.88 -4.32
N ARG A 791 8.51 31.86 -5.10
CA ARG A 791 8.98 32.11 -6.47
C ARG A 791 10.36 32.74 -6.51
N ASP A 792 10.64 33.61 -5.55
CA ASP A 792 11.88 34.40 -5.46
C ASP A 792 12.81 33.88 -4.35
N MET A 793 12.71 32.59 -4.03
CA MET A 793 13.53 31.94 -3.00
C MET A 793 15.01 31.88 -3.44
N PRO A 794 15.98 32.26 -2.58
CA PRO A 794 17.39 32.14 -2.91
C PRO A 794 17.79 30.69 -3.20
N GLU A 795 18.47 30.45 -4.33
CA GLU A 795 18.85 29.10 -4.77
C GLU A 795 19.83 28.38 -3.83
N ASP A 796 20.62 29.15 -3.07
CA ASP A 796 21.59 28.62 -2.11
C ASP A 796 21.02 28.44 -0.70
N ALA A 797 19.72 28.66 -0.49
CA ALA A 797 19.09 28.57 0.82
C ALA A 797 19.08 27.13 1.36
N GLU A 798 19.52 26.97 2.61
CA GLU A 798 19.56 25.66 3.29
C GLU A 798 18.65 25.63 4.52
N LEU A 799 18.48 26.78 5.18
CA LEU A 799 17.59 26.98 6.31
C LEU A 799 16.84 28.31 6.12
N MET A 800 15.53 28.29 6.26
CA MET A 800 14.69 29.47 6.09
C MET A 800 13.71 29.62 7.25
N TYR A 801 13.72 30.77 7.91
CA TYR A 801 12.78 31.04 9.00
C TYR A 801 11.51 31.71 8.47
N TRP A 802 10.35 31.11 8.78
CA TRP A 802 9.04 31.75 8.64
C TRP A 802 8.64 32.52 9.90
N GLY A 803 9.32 32.27 11.02
CA GLY A 803 9.07 32.86 12.32
C GLY A 803 10.27 32.65 13.24
N GLY A 804 10.02 32.31 14.48
CA GLY A 804 11.04 32.02 15.49
C GLY A 804 11.54 33.22 16.28
N VAL A 805 10.84 34.36 16.33
CA VAL A 805 11.40 35.58 16.95
C VAL A 805 10.74 35.88 18.30
N LEU A 806 11.52 35.70 19.38
CA LEU A 806 11.05 36.02 20.73
C LEU A 806 10.68 37.50 20.88
N PRO A 807 9.69 37.85 21.73
CA PRO A 807 9.24 39.22 21.92
C PRO A 807 10.35 40.25 22.17
N PRO A 808 11.38 39.99 23.02
CA PRO A 808 12.48 40.93 23.24
C PRO A 808 13.31 41.21 21.98
N ASN A 809 13.43 40.22 21.09
CA ASN A 809 14.29 40.27 19.91
C ASN A 809 13.60 40.94 18.70
N LYS A 810 12.26 41.11 18.73
CA LYS A 810 11.49 41.70 17.62
C LYS A 810 11.94 43.10 17.23
N LYS A 811 12.27 43.95 18.21
CA LYS A 811 12.75 45.33 17.97
C LYS A 811 14.16 45.36 17.37
N VAL A 812 14.94 44.30 17.59
CA VAL A 812 16.32 44.18 17.14
C VAL A 812 16.38 43.64 15.71
N LEU A 813 15.48 42.73 15.33
CA LEU A 813 15.51 42.07 14.03
C LEU A 813 15.67 43.06 12.84
N PRO A 814 14.88 44.15 12.70
CA PRO A 814 15.05 45.09 11.58
C PRO A 814 16.41 45.80 11.57
N LEU A 815 17.09 45.90 12.72
CA LEU A 815 18.41 46.55 12.83
C LEU A 815 19.54 45.65 12.34
N VAL A 816 19.33 44.33 12.33
CA VAL A 816 20.34 43.32 11.98
C VAL A 816 19.99 42.55 10.72
N SER A 817 18.82 42.77 10.13
CA SER A 817 18.44 42.21 8.84
C SER A 817 18.97 43.06 7.68
N GLU A 818 19.42 42.39 6.61
CA GLU A 818 19.67 43.00 5.31
C GLU A 818 18.75 42.37 4.25
N THR A 819 18.08 43.21 3.46
CA THR A 819 17.16 42.79 2.40
C THR A 819 17.92 42.08 1.28
N VAL A 820 17.42 40.91 0.88
CA VAL A 820 17.93 40.14 -0.27
C VAL A 820 17.08 40.42 -1.50
N ASN A 821 15.76 40.38 -1.34
CA ASN A 821 14.77 40.78 -2.34
C ASN A 821 13.46 41.20 -1.66
N ASP A 822 12.38 41.38 -2.43
CA ASP A 822 11.07 41.84 -1.95
C ASP A 822 10.41 40.91 -0.91
N HIS A 823 10.90 39.68 -0.76
CA HIS A 823 10.31 38.65 0.08
C HIS A 823 11.28 38.01 1.08
N TRP A 824 12.58 38.21 0.92
CA TRP A 824 13.63 37.54 1.69
C TRP A 824 14.63 38.53 2.26
N ALA A 825 15.07 38.24 3.48
CA ALA A 825 16.18 38.92 4.15
C ALA A 825 17.18 37.88 4.70
N ARG A 826 18.35 38.35 5.11
CA ARG A 826 19.34 37.58 5.87
C ARG A 826 19.94 38.42 6.99
N ILE A 827 20.60 37.79 7.95
CA ILE A 827 21.22 38.49 9.07
C ILE A 827 22.59 39.02 8.67
N ARG A 828 22.79 40.33 8.79
CA ARG A 828 24.10 40.96 8.57
C ARG A 828 25.02 40.76 9.79
N PRO A 829 26.35 40.78 9.62
CA PRO A 829 27.28 40.72 10.73
C PRO A 829 26.96 41.77 11.81
N ASN A 830 26.78 41.30 13.05
CA ASN A 830 26.38 42.12 14.20
C ASN A 830 26.98 41.56 15.50
N THR A 831 26.89 42.34 16.58
CA THR A 831 27.43 41.98 17.91
C THR A 831 26.32 41.83 18.97
N MET A 832 25.06 41.60 18.55
CA MET A 832 23.94 41.51 19.49
C MET A 832 23.97 40.22 20.31
N PHE A 833 24.44 39.12 19.71
CA PHE A 833 24.48 37.78 20.32
C PHE A 833 25.90 37.20 20.37
N SER A 834 26.92 38.02 20.12
CA SER A 834 28.34 37.61 20.07
C SER A 834 29.25 38.80 20.40
N THR A 835 30.39 38.51 21.05
CA THR A 835 31.43 39.52 21.33
C THR A 835 32.21 39.96 20.08
N ILE A 836 32.11 39.18 19.00
CA ILE A 836 32.67 39.47 17.67
C ILE A 836 31.56 39.59 16.63
N ALA A 837 31.76 40.41 15.59
CA ALA A 837 30.75 40.64 14.56
C ALA A 837 30.51 39.39 13.72
N LEU A 838 29.34 38.76 13.89
CA LEU A 838 28.92 37.54 13.18
C LEU A 838 27.49 37.70 12.64
N PRO A 839 27.12 37.04 11.53
CA PRO A 839 25.76 37.02 11.02
C PRO A 839 24.85 36.12 11.87
N LEU A 840 24.82 36.36 13.19
CA LEU A 840 24.14 35.55 14.18
C LEU A 840 22.90 36.28 14.71
N PHE A 841 21.79 35.55 14.84
CA PHE A 841 20.57 35.99 15.51
C PHE A 841 19.93 34.77 16.19
N HIS A 842 19.28 34.98 17.33
CA HIS A 842 18.62 33.90 18.05
C HIS A 842 17.18 33.71 17.54
N PHE A 843 16.93 32.57 16.90
CA PHE A 843 15.62 32.13 16.44
C PHE A 843 15.17 30.87 17.19
N CYS A 844 13.89 30.81 17.56
CA CYS A 844 13.21 29.62 18.07
C CYS A 844 12.83 28.65 16.95
N THR A 845 12.45 27.44 17.35
CA THR A 845 12.22 26.28 16.46
C THR A 845 10.77 26.09 16.00
N TYR A 846 9.83 26.96 16.39
CA TYR A 846 8.40 26.74 16.14
C TYR A 846 7.98 26.79 14.66
N SER A 847 8.78 27.38 13.76
CA SER A 847 8.47 27.45 12.32
C SER A 847 9.69 27.76 11.45
N TYR A 848 10.13 26.77 10.67
CA TYR A 848 11.25 26.91 9.71
C TYR A 848 11.16 25.89 8.57
N LEU A 849 11.80 26.20 7.44
CA LEU A 849 12.04 25.27 6.34
C LEU A 849 13.48 24.81 6.33
N LEU A 850 13.66 23.55 5.96
CA LEU A 850 14.95 22.91 5.91
C LEU A 850 15.07 22.13 4.60
N THR A 851 16.18 22.32 3.89
CA THR A 851 16.50 21.48 2.74
C THR A 851 17.12 20.17 3.19
N LYS A 852 17.08 19.15 2.32
CA LYS A 852 17.77 17.87 2.57
C LYS A 852 19.26 18.05 2.85
N ALA A 853 19.91 18.98 2.14
CA ALA A 853 21.32 19.35 2.36
C ALA A 853 21.54 20.01 3.73
N GLY A 854 20.66 20.94 4.13
CA GLY A 854 20.68 21.57 5.46
C GLY A 854 20.54 20.53 6.58
N ALA A 855 19.60 19.60 6.45
CA ALA A 855 19.40 18.51 7.42
C ALA A 855 20.64 17.62 7.55
N GLN A 856 21.29 17.28 6.43
CA GLN A 856 22.52 16.49 6.44
C GLN A 856 23.66 17.19 7.19
N LYS A 857 23.86 18.50 6.96
CA LYS A 857 24.86 19.31 7.67
C LYS A 857 24.59 19.37 9.17
N LEU A 858 23.34 19.57 9.59
CA LEU A 858 22.95 19.60 11.01
C LEU A 858 23.22 18.26 11.72
N ILE A 859 22.93 17.12 11.06
CA ILE A 859 23.20 15.79 11.60
C ILE A 859 24.71 15.54 11.71
N GLN A 860 25.47 15.83 10.65
CA GLN A 860 26.93 15.68 10.66
C GLN A 860 27.56 16.52 11.77
N TYR A 861 27.11 17.77 11.92
CA TYR A 861 27.58 18.65 12.98
C TYR A 861 27.28 18.06 14.37
N THR A 862 26.04 17.61 14.61
CA THR A 862 25.64 16.93 15.86
C THR A 862 26.56 15.75 16.21
N MET A 863 26.98 14.97 15.21
CA MET A 863 27.87 13.81 15.38
C MET A 863 29.34 14.19 15.61
N SER A 864 29.74 15.42 15.28
CA SER A 864 31.13 15.90 15.37
C SER A 864 31.47 16.72 16.62
N LEU A 865 30.49 16.97 17.49
CA LEU A 865 30.59 17.86 18.67
C LEU A 865 31.44 17.33 19.84
N ASP A 866 32.31 16.35 19.62
CA ASP A 866 33.04 15.69 20.71
C ASP A 866 33.94 16.69 21.46
N GLY A 867 33.60 16.97 22.73
CA GLY A 867 34.35 17.88 23.60
C GLY A 867 33.87 19.35 23.60
N MET A 868 32.89 19.74 22.79
CA MET A 868 32.31 21.10 22.80
C MET A 868 31.10 21.20 23.76
N PRO A 869 30.75 22.40 24.28
CA PRO A 869 29.46 22.62 24.95
C PRO A 869 28.32 22.33 24.00
N PHE A 870 27.37 21.47 24.38
CA PHE A 870 26.28 21.09 23.48
C PHE A 870 25.24 22.21 23.43
N PRO A 871 25.02 22.87 22.27
CA PRO A 871 24.06 23.95 22.16
C PRO A 871 22.61 23.41 22.13
N GLY A 872 21.64 24.23 22.56
CA GLY A 872 20.21 23.95 22.33
C GLY A 872 19.89 23.78 20.84
N CYS A 873 18.74 23.19 20.51
CA CYS A 873 18.34 22.93 19.12
C CYS A 873 18.20 24.20 18.28
N ASP A 874 17.67 25.26 18.91
CA ASP A 874 17.60 26.63 18.41
C ASP A 874 18.97 27.20 18.02
N HIS A 875 19.97 27.02 18.87
CA HIS A 875 21.34 27.45 18.63
C HIS A 875 22.04 26.63 17.53
N LEU A 876 21.68 25.36 17.37
CA LEU A 876 22.22 24.50 16.30
C LEU A 876 21.73 24.93 14.92
N LEU A 877 20.45 25.30 14.79
CA LEU A 877 19.90 25.84 13.54
C LEU A 877 20.59 27.16 13.16
N GLY A 878 21.08 27.93 14.13
CA GLY A 878 21.87 29.15 13.91
C GLY A 878 23.35 28.93 13.52
N HIS A 879 23.78 27.70 13.20
CA HIS A 879 25.19 27.42 12.91
C HIS A 879 25.69 28.11 11.63
N SER A 880 26.87 28.73 11.71
CA SER A 880 27.45 29.58 10.65
C SER A 880 27.72 28.88 9.30
N SER A 881 27.73 27.55 9.27
CA SER A 881 27.92 26.77 8.04
C SER A 881 26.67 26.66 7.16
N LEU A 882 25.49 27.04 7.69
CA LEU A 882 24.24 27.02 6.95
C LEU A 882 24.00 28.36 6.24
N LYS A 883 23.47 28.28 5.03
CA LYS A 883 22.97 29.43 4.29
C LYS A 883 21.55 29.76 4.75
N THR A 884 21.47 30.67 5.72
CA THR A 884 20.23 30.98 6.43
C THR A 884 19.57 32.26 5.92
N TYR A 885 18.26 32.17 5.65
CA TYR A 885 17.40 33.27 5.23
C TYR A 885 16.15 33.36 6.10
N LEU A 886 15.41 34.46 6.00
CA LEU A 886 14.11 34.64 6.65
C LEU A 886 13.15 35.36 5.72
N THR A 887 11.86 35.07 5.85
CA THR A 887 10.84 35.80 5.10
C THR A 887 10.71 37.23 5.64
N ALA A 888 10.51 38.19 4.73
CA ALA A 888 10.31 39.59 5.04
C ALA A 888 9.03 40.07 4.34
N PRO A 889 7.88 40.18 5.04
CA PRO A 889 7.68 39.97 6.47
C PRO A 889 7.72 38.48 6.91
N LEU A 890 7.82 38.26 8.22
CA LEU A 890 7.67 36.91 8.82
C LEU A 890 6.24 36.41 8.60
N LEU A 891 6.08 35.12 8.28
CA LEU A 891 4.78 34.51 8.00
C LEU A 891 4.09 33.94 9.24
N THR A 892 4.85 33.68 10.31
CA THR A 892 4.37 32.98 11.51
C THR A 892 4.83 33.63 12.81
N THR A 893 4.08 33.33 13.86
CA THR A 893 4.16 33.79 15.25
C THR A 893 3.91 32.59 16.18
N CYS A 894 3.86 32.78 17.50
CA CYS A 894 3.49 31.73 18.46
C CYS A 894 2.14 32.05 19.14
N SER A 895 1.47 31.02 19.66
CA SER A 895 0.15 31.13 20.29
C SER A 895 0.11 32.03 21.53
N GLN A 896 1.25 32.20 22.20
CA GLN A 896 1.44 33.00 23.40
C GLN A 896 1.86 34.45 23.09
N GLU A 897 1.89 34.86 21.81
CA GLU A 897 2.45 36.15 21.41
C GLU A 897 1.71 37.36 21.98
N ASP A 898 0.42 37.22 22.25
CA ASP A 898 -0.42 38.24 22.88
C ASP A 898 -0.51 38.10 24.42
N ASP A 899 0.13 37.08 25.02
CA ASP A 899 0.14 36.89 26.47
C ASP A 899 1.09 37.91 27.14
N PRO A 900 0.57 38.82 28.01
CA PRO A 900 1.39 39.82 28.67
C PRO A 900 2.51 39.23 29.54
N VAL A 901 2.32 38.03 30.10
CA VAL A 901 3.34 37.32 30.89
C VAL A 901 4.44 36.80 29.98
N TYR A 902 4.09 36.23 28.84
CA TYR A 902 5.06 35.75 27.84
C TYR A 902 5.92 36.90 27.29
N VAL A 903 5.30 38.04 26.94
CA VAL A 903 5.99 39.21 26.37
C VAL A 903 7.05 39.79 27.32
N HIS A 904 6.82 39.73 28.64
CA HIS A 904 7.73 40.24 29.66
C HIS A 904 8.56 39.14 30.35
N SER A 905 8.51 37.90 29.84
CA SER A 905 9.20 36.76 30.44
C SER A 905 10.72 36.88 30.29
N GLN A 906 11.45 36.37 31.28
CA GLN A 906 12.91 36.41 31.33
C GLN A 906 13.51 35.19 30.64
N PHE A 907 13.42 35.10 29.31
CA PHE A 907 13.79 33.92 28.52
C PHE A 907 15.19 33.33 28.83
N ASP A 908 16.14 34.14 29.29
CA ASP A 908 17.50 33.69 29.65
C ASP A 908 17.60 32.97 31.02
N ASN A 909 16.54 32.95 31.83
CA ASN A 909 16.54 32.31 33.15
C ASN A 909 15.86 30.92 33.13
N LEU A 910 16.66 29.85 33.04
CA LEU A 910 16.23 28.44 32.95
C LEU A 910 15.50 27.87 34.17
N HIS A 911 15.55 28.56 35.32
CA HIS A 911 14.99 28.11 36.60
C HIS A 911 13.68 28.80 36.98
N ARG A 912 13.22 29.75 36.18
CA ARG A 912 11.95 30.44 36.45
C ARG A 912 10.76 29.52 36.21
N GLU A 913 9.67 29.80 36.90
CA GLU A 913 8.35 29.26 36.59
C GLU A 913 7.50 30.38 36.03
N ASP A 914 6.86 30.12 34.90
CA ASP A 914 5.94 31.06 34.27
C ASP A 914 4.50 30.54 34.42
N THR A 915 3.52 31.45 34.37
CA THR A 915 2.10 31.08 34.40
C THR A 915 1.51 30.83 33.01
N PHE A 916 2.28 31.08 31.94
CA PHE A 916 1.88 30.75 30.58
C PHE A 916 2.19 29.28 30.24
N ASP A 917 1.50 28.75 29.24
CA ASP A 917 1.58 27.34 28.87
C ASP A 917 2.91 26.99 28.17
N SER A 918 3.84 26.37 28.91
CA SER A 918 5.11 25.84 28.38
C SER A 918 5.60 24.58 29.08
N ASP A 919 5.79 23.50 28.31
CA ASP A 919 6.41 22.27 28.79
C ASP A 919 7.92 22.40 29.03
N ILE A 920 8.60 23.34 28.37
CA ILE A 920 10.04 23.58 28.57
C ILE A 920 10.28 24.35 29.87
N TRP A 921 9.52 25.42 30.11
CA TRP A 921 9.73 26.30 31.27
C TRP A 921 9.12 25.73 32.54
N ASN A 922 7.89 25.18 32.48
CA ASN A 922 7.16 24.73 33.67
C ASN A 922 7.52 23.31 34.13
N ASN A 923 8.25 22.54 33.31
CA ASN A 923 8.77 21.24 33.73
C ASN A 923 10.13 21.40 34.43
N LYS A 924 10.24 20.95 35.69
CA LYS A 924 11.47 21.02 36.49
C LYS A 924 12.30 19.72 36.47
N GLU A 925 11.84 18.68 35.78
CA GLU A 925 12.52 17.38 35.78
C GLU A 925 13.88 17.46 35.07
N CYS A 926 14.92 17.10 35.82
CA CYS A 926 16.28 16.92 35.34
C CYS A 926 16.69 15.46 35.59
N PHE A 927 17.69 14.96 34.87
CA PHE A 927 18.35 13.72 35.28
C PHE A 927 19.07 13.94 36.61
N SER A 928 18.81 13.08 37.58
CA SER A 928 19.47 13.08 38.88
C SER A 928 20.95 12.69 38.79
N ASP A 929 21.74 13.09 39.78
CA ASP A 929 23.13 12.67 39.87
C ASP A 929 23.25 11.15 39.98
N GLU A 930 22.29 10.47 40.63
CA GLU A 930 22.22 9.00 40.67
C GLU A 930 21.97 8.38 39.30
N GLU A 931 21.08 8.97 38.48
CA GLU A 931 20.83 8.53 37.10
C GLU A 931 22.06 8.75 36.20
N LEU A 932 22.87 9.78 36.47
CA LEU A 932 24.04 10.13 35.67
C LEU A 932 25.32 9.42 36.12
N ALA A 933 25.43 9.07 37.40
CA ALA A 933 26.63 8.48 38.02
C ALA A 933 27.20 7.26 37.27
N PRO A 934 26.40 6.33 36.73
CA PRO A 934 26.92 5.21 35.94
C PRO A 934 27.63 5.66 34.65
N PHE A 935 27.17 6.74 34.02
CA PHE A 935 27.65 7.21 32.72
C PHE A 935 28.88 8.11 32.82
N TYR A 936 29.12 8.70 34.01
CA TYR A 936 30.39 9.35 34.32
C TYR A 936 31.53 8.35 34.57
N LYS A 937 31.23 7.07 34.83
CA LYS A 937 32.24 6.04 34.99
C LYS A 937 32.81 5.67 33.62
N SER A 938 34.12 5.84 33.46
CA SER A 938 34.88 5.31 32.33
C SER A 938 35.78 4.20 32.83
N MET A 939 35.95 3.16 32.00
CA MET A 939 36.90 2.09 32.26
C MET A 939 38.03 2.21 31.24
N THR A 940 39.24 2.51 31.71
CA THR A 940 40.42 2.48 30.86
C THR A 940 40.92 1.05 30.70
N VAL A 941 41.07 0.61 29.46
CA VAL A 941 41.61 -0.69 29.10
C VAL A 941 42.87 -0.50 28.27
N TYR A 942 43.96 -1.12 28.71
CA TYR A 942 45.25 -1.04 28.07
C TYR A 942 45.42 -2.18 27.06
N TYR A 943 45.87 -1.87 25.84
CA TYR A 943 46.12 -2.86 24.80
C TYR A 943 47.51 -2.71 24.20
N MET A 944 48.00 -3.77 23.55
CA MET A 944 49.19 -3.74 22.70
C MET A 944 48.76 -4.13 21.28
N THR A 945 49.28 -3.44 20.26
CA THR A 945 48.98 -3.69 18.85
C THR A 945 50.22 -3.46 18.00
N ASP A 946 50.35 -4.19 16.90
CA ASP A 946 51.32 -3.91 15.83
C ASP A 946 50.67 -3.10 14.68
N THR A 947 49.35 -2.88 14.74
CA THR A 947 48.54 -2.23 13.69
C THR A 947 47.74 -1.06 14.27
N GLU A 948 47.83 0.11 13.65
CA GLU A 948 47.07 1.31 14.02
C GLU A 948 46.13 1.72 12.86
N PRO A 949 44.85 2.07 13.13
CA PRO A 949 44.22 2.12 14.46
C PRO A 949 43.84 0.73 15.00
N TYR A 950 43.94 0.55 16.32
CA TYR A 950 43.40 -0.64 17.00
C TYR A 950 41.87 -0.60 17.07
N GLU A 951 41.22 -1.64 16.55
CA GLU A 951 39.77 -1.80 16.58
C GLU A 951 39.38 -2.95 17.52
N LEU A 952 38.64 -2.63 18.58
CA LEU A 952 38.04 -3.60 19.48
C LEU A 952 36.63 -3.96 18.98
N TYR A 953 36.51 -5.08 18.26
CA TYR A 953 35.24 -5.50 17.65
C TYR A 953 34.12 -5.72 18.68
N GLU A 954 34.46 -6.19 19.88
CA GLU A 954 33.53 -6.44 20.98
C GLU A 954 33.15 -5.17 21.76
N LYS A 955 33.66 -3.98 21.39
CA LYS A 955 33.50 -2.76 22.21
C LYS A 955 32.04 -2.46 22.54
N LEU A 956 31.13 -2.54 21.57
CA LEU A 956 29.72 -2.25 21.79
C LEU A 956 29.08 -3.26 22.77
N TRP A 957 29.45 -4.53 22.66
CA TRP A 957 29.02 -5.57 23.59
C TRP A 957 29.56 -5.32 25.00
N LEU A 958 30.85 -5.01 25.12
CA LEU A 958 31.49 -4.77 26.41
C LEU A 958 30.98 -3.49 27.08
N ASP A 959 30.74 -2.42 26.33
CA ASP A 959 30.09 -1.20 26.84
C ASP A 959 28.69 -1.55 27.42
N ASP A 960 27.93 -2.45 26.77
CA ASP A 960 26.62 -2.93 27.25
C ASP A 960 26.76 -3.84 28.49
N MET A 961 27.80 -4.67 28.60
CA MET A 961 27.98 -5.55 29.77
C MET A 961 28.52 -4.80 30.99
N PHE A 962 29.48 -3.91 30.80
CA PHE A 962 30.07 -3.11 31.86
C PHE A 962 29.28 -1.84 32.20
N GLN A 963 28.23 -1.50 31.43
CA GLN A 963 27.40 -0.31 31.65
C GLN A 963 28.23 0.97 31.87
N CYS A 964 29.38 1.09 31.18
CA CYS A 964 30.31 2.20 31.27
C CYS A 964 31.04 2.38 29.93
N ASP A 965 31.65 3.54 29.70
CA ASP A 965 32.41 3.79 28.47
C ASP A 965 33.81 3.17 28.58
N ILE A 966 34.12 2.21 27.71
CA ILE A 966 35.43 1.57 27.65
C ILE A 966 36.37 2.38 26.78
N GLN A 967 37.43 2.92 27.37
CA GLN A 967 38.47 3.67 26.68
C GLN A 967 39.70 2.81 26.47
N CYS A 968 39.98 2.48 25.22
CA CYS A 968 41.17 1.72 24.84
C CYS A 968 42.38 2.64 24.75
N VAL A 969 43.42 2.37 25.53
CA VAL A 969 44.68 3.12 25.54
C VAL A 969 45.82 2.20 25.11
N SER A 970 46.57 2.63 24.09
CA SER A 970 47.75 1.90 23.64
C SER A 970 48.82 1.92 24.74
N TYR A 971 49.27 0.75 25.16
CA TYR A 971 50.33 0.58 26.15
C TYR A 971 51.68 0.47 25.44
N SER A 972 52.54 1.45 25.65
CA SER A 972 53.95 1.40 25.25
C SER A 972 54.85 1.50 26.48
N SER A 973 55.87 0.64 26.55
CA SER A 973 56.90 0.67 27.60
C SER A 973 57.72 1.96 27.62
N THR A 974 57.66 2.78 26.56
CA THR A 974 58.27 4.12 26.53
C THR A 974 57.41 5.20 27.19
N LEU A 975 56.11 4.97 27.35
CA LEU A 975 55.14 5.93 27.89
C LEU A 975 54.75 5.64 29.35
N PHE A 976 54.90 4.40 29.81
CA PHE A 976 54.49 3.96 31.15
C PHE A 976 55.63 3.20 31.86
N SER A 977 55.97 3.60 33.10
CA SER A 977 56.96 2.89 33.92
C SER A 977 56.40 1.64 34.62
N SER A 978 55.09 1.59 34.84
CA SER A 978 54.32 0.44 35.35
C SER A 978 52.84 0.60 34.98
N LEU A 979 52.06 -0.49 34.98
CA LEU A 979 50.60 -0.41 34.84
C LEU A 979 49.97 0.32 36.04
N PRO A 980 48.91 1.12 35.86
CA PRO A 980 48.18 1.71 36.98
C PRO A 980 47.51 0.66 37.87
N GLU A 981 47.33 0.98 39.15
CA GLU A 981 46.59 0.14 40.09
C GLU A 981 45.16 -0.12 39.59
N GLY A 982 44.77 -1.39 39.54
CA GLY A 982 43.44 -1.82 39.11
C GLY A 982 43.21 -1.81 37.59
N ALA A 983 44.25 -1.58 36.79
CA ALA A 983 44.14 -1.47 35.33
C ALA A 983 43.54 -2.73 34.68
N TRP A 984 42.70 -2.52 33.66
CA TRP A 984 42.25 -3.58 32.77
C TRP A 984 43.18 -3.70 31.58
N ILE A 985 43.50 -4.93 31.17
CA ILE A 985 44.32 -5.20 29.98
C ILE A 985 43.57 -6.05 28.95
N ILE A 986 43.77 -5.76 27.67
CA ILE A 986 43.43 -6.71 26.58
C ILE A 986 44.55 -7.75 26.50
N PHE A 987 44.19 -8.98 26.82
CA PHE A 987 45.09 -10.12 26.80
C PHE A 987 44.80 -10.95 25.55
N GLN A 988 45.65 -10.77 24.53
CA GLN A 988 45.46 -11.41 23.22
C GLN A 988 46.78 -11.64 22.49
N ARG A 989 46.79 -12.60 21.54
CA ARG A 989 47.96 -12.87 20.68
C ARG A 989 48.24 -11.70 19.73
N PRO A 990 49.52 -11.44 19.37
CA PRO A 990 50.74 -12.14 19.79
C PRO A 990 51.31 -11.68 21.15
N PHE A 991 50.69 -10.69 21.81
CA PHE A 991 51.25 -9.98 22.97
C PHE A 991 51.11 -10.69 24.32
N ILE A 992 50.49 -11.87 24.37
CA ILE A 992 50.35 -12.67 25.60
C ILE A 992 51.70 -12.90 26.29
N SER A 993 52.74 -13.27 25.54
CA SER A 993 54.08 -13.49 26.10
C SER A 993 54.71 -12.22 26.68
N VAL A 994 54.41 -11.07 26.07
CA VAL A 994 54.86 -9.75 26.52
C VAL A 994 54.15 -9.37 27.82
N TRP A 995 52.83 -9.54 27.88
CA TRP A 995 52.06 -9.33 29.11
C TRP A 995 52.52 -10.26 30.24
N ASN A 996 52.72 -11.56 29.97
CA ASN A 996 53.22 -12.52 30.96
C ASN A 996 54.57 -12.11 31.52
N THR A 997 55.49 -11.67 30.66
CA THR A 997 56.81 -11.17 31.07
C THR A 997 56.69 -9.91 31.92
N LEU A 998 55.93 -8.92 31.45
CA LEU A 998 55.73 -7.64 32.12
C LEU A 998 55.08 -7.80 33.50
N LEU A 999 54.07 -8.67 33.60
CA LEU A 999 53.26 -8.83 34.81
C LEU A 999 53.79 -9.88 35.78
N SER A 1000 54.71 -10.75 35.37
CA SER A 1000 55.31 -11.79 36.22
C SER A 1000 55.91 -11.29 37.55
N SER A 1001 56.38 -10.05 37.58
CA SER A 1001 56.97 -9.40 38.77
C SER A 1001 56.19 -8.19 39.27
N HIS A 1002 55.00 -7.95 38.71
CA HIS A 1002 54.17 -6.79 39.01
C HIS A 1002 53.48 -6.94 40.38
N LYS A 1003 53.49 -5.88 41.19
CA LYS A 1003 53.00 -5.89 42.58
C LYS A 1003 51.78 -5.00 42.82
N GLN A 1004 51.08 -4.63 41.77
CA GLN A 1004 49.86 -3.83 41.80
C GLN A 1004 48.70 -4.63 41.21
N SER A 1005 47.48 -4.37 41.68
CA SER A 1005 46.33 -5.11 41.17
C SER A 1005 46.07 -4.81 39.70
N PHE A 1006 45.62 -5.81 38.96
CA PHE A 1006 45.19 -5.67 37.57
C PHE A 1006 44.07 -6.65 37.25
N ARG A 1007 43.42 -6.46 36.10
CA ARG A 1007 42.32 -7.28 35.60
C ARG A 1007 42.52 -7.60 34.13
N ILE A 1008 41.97 -8.72 33.69
CA ILE A 1008 42.20 -9.27 32.35
C ILE A 1008 40.89 -9.31 31.56
N LEU A 1009 40.92 -8.77 30.34
CA LEU A 1009 39.96 -9.08 29.26
C LEU A 1009 40.65 -10.01 28.25
N HIS A 1010 40.34 -11.30 28.29
CA HIS A 1010 40.92 -12.29 27.38
C HIS A 1010 39.90 -12.71 26.33
N LEU A 1011 39.93 -12.01 25.19
CA LEU A 1011 38.90 -12.15 24.15
C LEU A 1011 39.27 -13.15 23.04
N SER A 1012 40.52 -13.66 22.99
CA SER A 1012 41.09 -14.42 21.84
C SER A 1012 41.54 -15.87 22.13
N ASP A 1013 41.00 -16.54 23.16
CA ASP A 1013 41.37 -17.92 23.53
C ASP A 1013 40.54 -18.98 22.76
N GLU A 1014 40.19 -18.75 21.49
CA GLU A 1014 39.25 -19.61 20.75
C GLU A 1014 39.76 -21.04 20.50
N PHE A 1015 41.06 -21.26 20.61
CA PHE A 1015 41.70 -22.56 20.44
C PHE A 1015 42.09 -23.22 21.77
N GLU A 1016 41.83 -22.56 22.92
CA GLU A 1016 42.21 -23.03 24.26
C GLU A 1016 43.72 -23.27 24.43
N MET A 1017 44.54 -22.59 23.63
CA MET A 1017 45.99 -22.75 23.58
C MET A 1017 46.76 -21.61 24.25
N ASP A 1018 46.09 -20.52 24.61
CA ASP A 1018 46.77 -19.35 25.15
C ASP A 1018 47.34 -19.64 26.56
N ASP A 1019 48.48 -19.03 26.88
CA ASP A 1019 49.10 -19.13 28.20
C ASP A 1019 48.32 -18.31 29.22
N ILE A 1020 47.53 -19.00 30.04
CA ILE A 1020 46.66 -18.41 31.07
C ILE A 1020 47.32 -18.35 32.45
N SER A 1021 48.64 -18.50 32.57
CA SER A 1021 49.35 -18.48 33.85
C SER A 1021 49.07 -17.23 34.70
N LEU A 1022 48.85 -16.07 34.06
CA LEU A 1022 48.49 -14.83 34.76
C LEU A 1022 47.14 -14.87 35.47
N TYR A 1023 46.23 -15.78 35.13
CA TYR A 1023 44.93 -15.89 35.80
C TYR A 1023 45.10 -16.22 37.29
N SER A 1024 46.14 -16.99 37.62
CA SER A 1024 46.48 -17.36 39.00
C SER A 1024 47.46 -16.38 39.67
N HIS A 1025 47.80 -15.27 39.01
CA HIS A 1025 48.72 -14.30 39.58
C HIS A 1025 48.11 -13.64 40.84
N PRO A 1026 48.83 -13.50 41.97
CA PRO A 1026 48.26 -13.00 43.23
C PRO A 1026 47.59 -11.62 43.15
N TYR A 1027 48.03 -10.80 42.19
CA TYR A 1027 47.52 -9.46 41.94
C TYR A 1027 46.49 -9.38 40.80
N CYS A 1028 46.20 -10.49 40.11
CA CYS A 1028 45.06 -10.54 39.20
C CYS A 1028 43.77 -10.59 40.03
N LYS A 1029 42.93 -9.55 39.93
CA LYS A 1029 41.70 -9.39 40.74
C LYS A 1029 40.40 -9.59 39.96
N GLY A 1030 40.49 -9.84 38.66
CA GLY A 1030 39.33 -10.05 37.80
C GLY A 1030 39.74 -10.57 36.44
N VAL A 1031 39.00 -11.54 35.92
CA VAL A 1031 39.22 -12.11 34.59
C VAL A 1031 37.87 -12.24 33.90
N ILE A 1032 37.75 -11.63 32.71
CA ILE A 1032 36.66 -11.89 31.78
C ILE A 1032 37.23 -12.57 30.55
N ARG A 1033 36.59 -13.65 30.11
CA ARG A 1033 36.95 -14.41 28.92
C ARG A 1033 35.74 -14.79 28.08
N ASN A 1034 35.94 -14.98 26.76
CA ASN A 1034 34.84 -15.37 25.88
C ASN A 1034 34.60 -16.89 25.79
N TYR A 1035 35.67 -17.68 25.77
CA TYR A 1035 35.55 -19.11 25.46
C TYR A 1035 35.62 -19.98 26.72
N PRO A 1036 34.73 -20.96 26.93
CA PRO A 1036 34.86 -21.92 28.03
C PRO A 1036 36.12 -22.77 27.83
N ARG A 1037 36.78 -23.14 28.94
CA ARG A 1037 38.04 -23.91 28.91
C ARG A 1037 38.14 -24.79 30.16
N ALA A 1038 38.55 -26.04 29.99
CA ALA A 1038 38.53 -27.03 31.07
C ALA A 1038 39.58 -26.81 32.17
N ASN A 1039 40.72 -26.19 31.84
CA ASN A 1039 41.86 -26.03 32.74
C ASN A 1039 42.00 -24.60 33.33
N VAL A 1040 40.89 -23.90 33.55
CA VAL A 1040 40.92 -22.59 34.22
C VAL A 1040 40.97 -22.72 35.75
N PRO A 1041 41.59 -21.78 36.47
CA PRO A 1041 41.58 -21.78 37.94
C PRO A 1041 40.16 -21.57 38.50
N ASP A 1042 39.76 -22.39 39.46
CA ASP A 1042 38.48 -22.25 40.17
C ASP A 1042 38.52 -21.03 41.11
N THR A 1043 38.05 -19.89 40.60
CA THR A 1043 38.18 -18.58 41.25
C THR A 1043 36.92 -17.75 41.07
N SER A 1044 36.45 -17.09 42.13
CA SER A 1044 35.20 -16.32 42.11
C SER A 1044 35.25 -15.02 41.31
N TYR A 1045 36.45 -14.61 40.86
CA TYR A 1045 36.69 -13.39 40.08
C TYR A 1045 36.88 -13.67 38.58
N LEU A 1046 36.71 -14.92 38.15
CA LEU A 1046 36.76 -15.32 36.74
C LEU A 1046 35.35 -15.53 36.22
N ILE A 1047 35.01 -14.87 35.11
CA ILE A 1047 33.70 -14.92 34.48
C ILE A 1047 33.86 -15.21 32.99
N THR A 1048 33.14 -16.21 32.50
CA THR A 1048 33.04 -16.50 31.06
C THR A 1048 31.76 -15.87 30.53
N ILE A 1049 31.89 -14.99 29.54
CA ILE A 1049 30.77 -14.31 28.88
C ILE A 1049 30.78 -14.67 27.39
N PRO A 1050 29.65 -14.59 26.66
CA PRO A 1050 29.65 -14.90 25.22
C PRO A 1050 30.49 -13.90 24.43
N LEU A 1051 30.87 -14.25 23.19
CA LEU A 1051 31.51 -13.32 22.24
C LEU A 1051 30.71 -12.02 22.07
N GLY A 1052 29.37 -12.13 22.11
CA GLY A 1052 28.46 -11.00 22.01
C GLY A 1052 28.26 -10.51 20.58
N TYR A 1053 27.67 -9.33 20.41
CA TYR A 1053 27.42 -8.75 19.09
C TYR A 1053 28.52 -7.74 18.71
N HIS A 1054 28.96 -7.76 17.45
CA HIS A 1054 29.81 -6.71 16.90
C HIS A 1054 28.96 -5.49 16.49
N HIS A 1055 27.81 -5.76 15.87
CA HIS A 1055 26.84 -4.72 15.50
C HIS A 1055 25.52 -4.88 16.26
N ARG A 1056 24.91 -3.76 16.69
CA ARG A 1056 23.64 -3.80 17.41
C ARG A 1056 22.47 -3.37 16.54
N CYS A 1057 21.55 -4.28 16.24
CA CYS A 1057 20.29 -3.93 15.61
C CYS A 1057 19.31 -3.34 16.63
N THR A 1058 18.80 -2.14 16.39
CA THR A 1058 17.75 -1.51 17.23
C THR A 1058 16.35 -1.66 16.64
N MET A 1059 16.21 -2.19 15.43
CA MET A 1059 14.93 -2.39 14.76
C MET A 1059 14.29 -3.68 15.23
N LYS A 1060 13.05 -3.59 15.75
CA LYS A 1060 12.29 -4.74 16.22
C LYS A 1060 10.96 -4.81 15.48
N LYS A 1061 10.93 -5.61 14.41
CA LYS A 1061 9.73 -5.91 13.63
C LYS A 1061 9.05 -7.20 14.12
N SER A 1062 7.72 -7.26 13.99
CA SER A 1062 6.97 -8.49 14.18
C SER A 1062 7.30 -9.51 13.08
N MET A 1063 6.97 -10.79 13.27
CA MET A 1063 7.22 -11.82 12.26
C MET A 1063 6.46 -11.60 10.95
N GLU A 1064 5.31 -10.94 10.99
CA GLU A 1064 4.48 -10.64 9.81
C GLU A 1064 5.08 -9.51 8.95
N GLU A 1065 5.73 -8.54 9.57
CA GLU A 1065 6.36 -7.39 8.90
C GLU A 1065 7.71 -7.74 8.24
N ARG A 1066 8.20 -8.96 8.43
CA ARG A 1066 9.52 -9.40 7.98
C ARG A 1066 9.45 -9.95 6.56
N LYS A 1067 10.14 -9.26 5.65
CA LYS A 1067 10.20 -9.57 4.22
C LYS A 1067 10.81 -10.93 3.93
N TRP A 1068 11.89 -11.32 4.61
CA TRP A 1068 12.70 -12.49 4.28
C TRP A 1068 12.38 -13.66 5.21
N VAL A 1069 12.21 -14.86 4.66
CA VAL A 1069 12.12 -16.10 5.45
C VAL A 1069 13.45 -16.34 6.17
N TRP A 1070 14.56 -16.12 5.49
CA TRP A 1070 15.88 -16.15 6.12
C TRP A 1070 16.87 -15.24 5.42
N SER A 1071 17.95 -14.89 6.12
CA SER A 1071 19.10 -14.26 5.48
C SER A 1071 20.45 -14.70 6.03
N PHE A 1072 21.48 -14.62 5.18
CA PHE A 1072 22.86 -14.88 5.56
C PHE A 1072 23.84 -14.02 4.77
N HIS A 1073 24.53 -13.10 5.45
CA HIS A 1073 25.58 -12.27 4.85
C HIS A 1073 26.89 -12.49 5.61
N GLY A 1074 27.97 -12.87 4.92
CA GLY A 1074 29.30 -12.99 5.51
C GLY A 1074 30.25 -13.89 4.73
N THR A 1075 31.33 -14.34 5.37
CA THR A 1075 32.42 -15.05 4.67
C THR A 1075 32.02 -16.46 4.24
N ASN A 1076 32.55 -16.91 3.08
CA ASN A 1076 32.42 -18.30 2.62
C ASN A 1076 33.37 -19.30 3.34
N TRP A 1077 33.78 -19.01 4.58
CA TRP A 1077 34.63 -19.90 5.37
C TRP A 1077 34.00 -21.28 5.58
N PHE A 1078 34.82 -22.33 5.69
CA PHE A 1078 34.36 -23.70 5.96
C PHE A 1078 33.24 -24.19 5.02
N GLN A 1079 33.28 -23.77 3.75
CA GLN A 1079 32.29 -24.16 2.73
C GLN A 1079 30.84 -23.78 3.13
N ARG A 1080 30.66 -22.64 3.80
CA ARG A 1080 29.33 -22.13 4.18
C ARG A 1080 28.36 -22.06 3.00
N GLY A 1081 28.83 -21.71 1.81
CA GLY A 1081 27.98 -21.69 0.61
C GLY A 1081 27.39 -23.05 0.25
N GLU A 1082 28.12 -24.15 0.46
CA GLU A 1082 27.57 -25.50 0.28
C GLU A 1082 26.54 -25.84 1.35
N GLN A 1083 26.79 -25.43 2.60
CA GLN A 1083 25.87 -25.64 3.72
C GLN A 1083 24.55 -24.85 3.54
N LEU A 1084 24.61 -23.66 2.94
CA LEU A 1084 23.45 -22.82 2.68
C LEU A 1084 22.56 -23.33 1.52
N LYS A 1085 23.04 -24.27 0.69
CA LYS A 1085 22.24 -24.84 -0.42
C LYS A 1085 20.91 -25.43 0.06
N ALA A 1086 20.90 -26.03 1.25
CA ALA A 1086 19.68 -26.59 1.84
C ALA A 1086 18.63 -25.53 2.22
N PHE A 1087 19.04 -24.27 2.38
CA PHE A 1087 18.13 -23.16 2.71
C PHE A 1087 17.52 -22.50 1.47
N LEU A 1088 18.09 -22.71 0.27
CA LEU A 1088 17.67 -22.05 -0.97
C LEU A 1088 16.22 -22.36 -1.37
N SER A 1089 15.67 -23.51 -0.94
CA SER A 1089 14.27 -23.87 -1.20
C SER A 1089 13.26 -23.04 -0.40
N TYR A 1090 13.70 -22.27 0.60
CA TYR A 1090 12.84 -21.43 1.42
C TYR A 1090 12.91 -19.98 0.92
N GLU A 1091 11.88 -19.56 0.18
CA GLU A 1091 11.76 -18.23 -0.39
C GLU A 1091 10.64 -17.40 0.28
N PRO A 1092 10.75 -16.07 0.31
CA PRO A 1092 11.90 -15.27 -0.16
C PRO A 1092 13.09 -15.29 0.82
N HIS A 1093 14.33 -15.21 0.32
CA HIS A 1093 15.54 -15.14 1.14
C HIS A 1093 16.56 -14.13 0.61
N SER A 1094 17.52 -13.74 1.45
CA SER A 1094 18.61 -12.83 1.09
C SER A 1094 19.94 -13.37 1.57
N TYR A 1095 20.87 -13.69 0.67
CA TYR A 1095 22.17 -14.19 1.07
C TYR A 1095 23.30 -13.60 0.23
N HIS A 1096 24.45 -13.37 0.87
CA HIS A 1096 25.65 -12.85 0.24
C HIS A 1096 26.90 -13.45 0.87
N LEU A 1097 27.80 -13.95 0.03
CA LEU A 1097 29.05 -14.56 0.48
C LEU A 1097 30.24 -13.73 0.04
N GLN A 1098 30.97 -13.18 1.01
CA GLN A 1098 32.21 -12.45 0.75
C GLN A 1098 33.44 -13.38 0.81
N PRO A 1099 34.51 -13.08 0.04
CA PRO A 1099 35.71 -13.92 0.00
C PRO A 1099 36.44 -14.01 1.35
N GLU A 1100 36.63 -12.87 2.01
CA GLU A 1100 37.41 -12.74 3.25
C GLU A 1100 36.76 -11.77 4.24
N TRP A 1101 37.22 -11.79 5.49
CA TRP A 1101 36.75 -10.86 6.52
C TRP A 1101 37.08 -9.42 6.14
N ASN A 1102 36.15 -8.48 6.32
CA ASN A 1102 36.27 -7.08 5.91
C ASN A 1102 36.59 -6.83 4.41
N HIS A 1103 36.24 -7.77 3.53
CA HIS A 1103 36.37 -7.56 2.08
C HIS A 1103 35.49 -6.38 1.61
N SER A 1104 35.97 -5.60 0.65
CA SER A 1104 35.26 -4.41 0.12
C SER A 1104 33.91 -4.71 -0.55
N SER A 1105 33.71 -5.95 -1.01
CA SER A 1105 32.42 -6.43 -1.52
C SER A 1105 31.46 -6.90 -0.42
N GLY A 1106 31.84 -6.79 0.85
CA GLY A 1106 30.99 -7.14 1.98
C GLY A 1106 29.78 -6.21 2.06
N THR A 1107 28.69 -6.72 2.62
CA THR A 1107 27.48 -5.92 2.79
C THR A 1107 27.73 -4.82 3.83
N PRO A 1108 27.46 -3.54 3.50
CA PRO A 1108 27.62 -2.44 4.46
C PRO A 1108 26.84 -2.70 5.75
N CYS A 1109 27.41 -2.31 6.90
CA CYS A 1109 26.84 -2.58 8.23
C CYS A 1109 25.35 -2.21 8.34
N ALA A 1110 24.97 -1.02 7.86
CA ALA A 1110 23.58 -0.55 7.91
C ALA A 1110 22.63 -1.46 7.11
N GLU A 1111 23.04 -1.87 5.91
CA GLU A 1111 22.28 -2.76 5.04
C GLU A 1111 22.20 -4.18 5.64
N TYR A 1112 23.31 -4.68 6.18
CA TYR A 1112 23.35 -5.98 6.87
C TYR A 1112 22.35 -6.03 8.04
N LEU A 1113 22.34 -5.02 8.91
CA LEU A 1113 21.41 -4.96 10.05
C LEU A 1113 19.95 -4.81 9.60
N GLU A 1114 19.70 -4.12 8.50
CA GLU A 1114 18.37 -4.00 7.91
C GLU A 1114 17.87 -5.33 7.34
N ILE A 1115 18.70 -6.05 6.59
CA ILE A 1115 18.38 -7.38 6.07
C ILE A 1115 18.13 -8.34 7.24
N LEU A 1116 19.01 -8.35 8.24
CA LEU A 1116 18.90 -9.20 9.41
C LEU A 1116 17.60 -8.91 10.20
N GLY A 1117 17.29 -7.64 10.45
CA GLY A 1117 16.06 -7.21 11.13
C GLY A 1117 14.76 -7.45 10.34
N ASN A 1118 14.86 -7.61 9.02
CA ASN A 1118 13.75 -7.99 8.14
C ASN A 1118 13.65 -9.50 7.87
N SER A 1119 14.44 -10.33 8.55
CA SER A 1119 14.47 -11.78 8.33
C SER A 1119 13.80 -12.54 9.45
N GLN A 1120 13.00 -13.57 9.15
CA GLN A 1120 12.40 -14.43 10.17
C GLN A 1120 13.46 -15.32 10.84
N PHE A 1121 14.33 -15.94 10.05
CA PHE A 1121 15.42 -16.79 10.53
C PHE A 1121 16.82 -16.33 10.09
N CYS A 1122 17.84 -16.74 10.84
CA CYS A 1122 19.24 -16.52 10.51
C CYS A 1122 20.04 -17.81 10.70
N PRO A 1123 20.63 -18.39 9.63
CA PRO A 1123 21.52 -19.55 9.77
C PRO A 1123 22.78 -19.21 10.56
N ILE A 1124 23.02 -19.94 11.64
CA ILE A 1124 24.19 -19.84 12.51
C ILE A 1124 25.16 -20.95 12.10
N LEU A 1125 26.20 -20.57 11.36
CA LEU A 1125 27.20 -21.48 10.79
C LEU A 1125 28.57 -21.19 11.39
N LYS A 1126 29.39 -22.24 11.58
CA LYS A 1126 30.75 -22.14 12.13
C LYS A 1126 31.57 -21.04 11.45
N GLY A 1127 32.17 -20.16 12.23
CA GLY A 1127 33.10 -19.12 11.77
C GLY A 1127 34.54 -19.52 11.98
N ASN A 1128 35.44 -18.53 11.85
CA ASN A 1128 36.84 -18.73 12.22
C ASN A 1128 36.98 -19.13 13.71
N HIS A 1129 36.04 -18.65 14.53
CA HIS A 1129 35.84 -19.06 15.91
C HIS A 1129 34.73 -20.11 16.02
N MET A 1130 34.69 -20.80 17.17
CA MET A 1130 33.66 -21.79 17.52
C MET A 1130 32.23 -21.20 17.51
N GLU A 1131 32.12 -19.91 17.81
CA GLU A 1131 30.91 -19.09 17.74
C GLU A 1131 31.10 -17.90 16.80
N THR A 1132 30.02 -17.15 16.54
CA THR A 1132 30.08 -15.96 15.68
C THR A 1132 29.21 -14.85 16.25
N PHE A 1133 29.61 -13.59 16.05
CA PHE A 1133 28.78 -12.40 16.37
C PHE A 1133 27.32 -12.55 15.90
N ARG A 1134 27.13 -13.20 14.75
CA ARG A 1134 25.84 -13.41 14.09
C ARG A 1134 24.74 -13.98 14.98
N LEU A 1135 25.06 -14.90 15.91
CA LEU A 1135 24.07 -15.43 16.83
C LEU A 1135 23.47 -14.32 17.67
N TYR A 1136 24.33 -13.51 18.27
CA TYR A 1136 23.95 -12.43 19.18
C TYR A 1136 23.31 -11.26 18.44
N GLU A 1137 23.76 -10.98 17.21
CA GLU A 1137 23.16 -9.99 16.33
C GLU A 1137 21.73 -10.38 15.93
N ALA A 1138 21.49 -11.68 15.65
CA ALA A 1138 20.15 -12.20 15.38
C ALA A 1138 19.25 -12.06 16.62
N LEU A 1139 19.76 -12.36 17.81
CA LEU A 1139 19.02 -12.19 19.07
C LEU A 1139 18.67 -10.71 19.34
N GLU A 1140 19.59 -9.76 19.11
CA GLU A 1140 19.30 -8.32 19.23
C GLU A 1140 18.25 -7.85 18.20
N ALA A 1141 18.31 -8.36 16.96
CA ALA A 1141 17.37 -8.05 15.89
C ALA A 1141 15.98 -8.70 16.04
N GLY A 1142 15.82 -9.62 16.99
CA GLY A 1142 14.61 -10.45 17.12
C GLY A 1142 14.43 -11.43 15.96
N THR A 1143 15.52 -11.88 15.35
CA THR A 1143 15.56 -12.88 14.29
C THR A 1143 15.83 -14.24 14.90
N LEU A 1144 15.10 -15.29 14.47
CA LEU A 1144 15.22 -16.63 15.05
C LEU A 1144 16.50 -17.35 14.56
N PRO A 1145 17.43 -17.74 15.44
CA PRO A 1145 18.68 -18.38 15.03
C PRO A 1145 18.50 -19.87 14.69
N LEU A 1146 18.92 -20.32 13.50
CA LEU A 1146 18.93 -21.75 13.13
C LEU A 1146 20.36 -22.30 13.12
N PHE A 1147 20.65 -23.25 14.00
CA PHE A 1147 21.97 -23.86 14.14
C PHE A 1147 22.28 -24.83 13.01
N GLY A 1148 23.41 -24.60 12.31
CA GLY A 1148 23.89 -25.49 11.26
C GLY A 1148 24.69 -26.69 11.77
N PRO A 1149 24.85 -27.73 10.94
CA PRO A 1149 25.41 -29.05 11.33
C PRO A 1149 26.91 -29.07 11.67
N THR A 1150 27.64 -27.95 11.52
CA THR A 1150 29.11 -27.89 11.63
C THR A 1150 29.64 -27.21 12.90
N ILE A 1151 28.77 -26.78 13.82
CA ILE A 1151 29.15 -26.16 15.11
C ILE A 1151 29.38 -27.27 16.16
N SER A 1152 30.38 -27.15 17.05
CA SER A 1152 30.63 -28.22 18.04
C SER A 1152 29.53 -28.32 19.09
N SER A 1153 29.32 -29.55 19.56
CA SER A 1153 28.37 -29.89 20.61
C SER A 1153 28.68 -29.21 21.95
N SER A 1154 29.96 -28.98 22.30
CA SER A 1154 30.34 -28.39 23.59
C SER A 1154 29.88 -26.94 23.76
N TYR A 1155 29.99 -26.12 22.71
CA TYR A 1155 29.52 -24.73 22.73
C TYR A 1155 27.99 -24.64 22.74
N LEU A 1156 27.34 -25.49 21.96
CA LEU A 1156 25.88 -25.59 21.93
C LEU A 1156 25.32 -25.93 23.32
N GLU A 1157 25.95 -26.88 24.02
CA GLU A 1157 25.58 -27.22 25.41
C GLU A 1157 25.84 -26.07 26.39
N TRP A 1158 26.88 -25.26 26.18
CA TRP A 1158 27.13 -24.09 27.01
C TRP A 1158 26.05 -23.01 26.83
N ILE A 1159 25.67 -22.65 25.60
CA ILE A 1159 24.59 -21.67 25.38
C ILE A 1159 23.26 -22.15 25.97
N LYS A 1160 22.93 -23.44 25.78
CA LYS A 1160 21.67 -24.02 26.29
C LYS A 1160 21.49 -23.82 27.79
N GLN A 1161 22.58 -23.74 28.56
CA GLN A 1161 22.52 -23.49 30.01
C GLN A 1161 21.98 -22.10 30.36
N TYR A 1162 22.05 -21.13 29.44
CA TYR A 1162 21.68 -19.73 29.69
C TYR A 1162 20.52 -19.25 28.81
N VAL A 1163 20.45 -19.72 27.56
CA VAL A 1163 19.37 -19.43 26.61
C VAL A 1163 18.91 -20.76 26.00
N ASP A 1164 17.94 -21.40 26.64
CA ASP A 1164 17.41 -22.70 26.22
C ASP A 1164 16.40 -22.56 25.06
N VAL A 1165 16.90 -22.18 23.89
CA VAL A 1165 16.08 -22.02 22.67
C VAL A 1165 15.37 -23.33 22.30
N SER A 1166 15.99 -24.48 22.60
CA SER A 1166 15.44 -25.82 22.35
C SER A 1166 14.10 -26.09 23.03
N THR A 1167 13.80 -25.44 24.17
CA THR A 1167 12.48 -25.54 24.82
C THR A 1167 11.39 -24.76 24.11
N ILE A 1168 11.76 -23.83 23.23
CA ILE A 1168 10.87 -22.90 22.56
C ILE A 1168 10.55 -23.43 21.14
N TYR A 1169 11.58 -23.81 20.39
CA TYR A 1169 11.46 -24.46 19.09
C TYR A 1169 12.71 -25.27 18.74
N ASP A 1170 12.61 -26.17 17.75
CA ASP A 1170 13.77 -26.93 17.29
C ASP A 1170 14.65 -26.08 16.37
N TRP A 1171 15.50 -25.27 16.98
CA TRP A 1171 16.48 -24.46 16.28
C TRP A 1171 17.61 -25.25 15.59
N THR A 1172 17.64 -26.58 15.72
CA THR A 1172 18.60 -27.44 15.01
C THR A 1172 18.02 -28.08 13.75
N SER A 1173 16.70 -27.99 13.57
CA SER A 1173 15.99 -28.52 12.41
C SER A 1173 15.53 -27.40 11.48
N MET A 1174 15.79 -27.58 10.18
CA MET A 1174 15.27 -26.69 9.14
C MET A 1174 13.74 -26.78 9.00
N GLU A 1175 13.11 -27.85 9.51
CA GLU A 1175 11.64 -27.98 9.53
C GLU A 1175 10.98 -26.83 10.31
N SER A 1176 11.67 -26.24 11.29
CA SER A 1176 11.21 -25.07 12.04
C SER A 1176 10.91 -23.86 11.15
N MET A 1177 11.50 -23.78 9.95
CA MET A 1177 11.18 -22.72 8.99
C MET A 1177 9.74 -22.78 8.48
N THR A 1178 9.11 -23.96 8.55
CA THR A 1178 7.72 -24.21 8.12
C THR A 1178 6.68 -23.95 9.22
N MET A 1179 7.11 -23.56 10.42
CA MET A 1179 6.20 -23.19 11.51
C MET A 1179 5.22 -22.09 11.09
N SER A 1180 4.03 -22.05 11.69
CA SER A 1180 3.10 -20.95 11.48
C SER A 1180 3.70 -19.62 11.96
N LEU A 1181 3.28 -18.50 11.33
CA LEU A 1181 3.73 -17.16 11.72
C LEU A 1181 3.47 -16.86 13.20
N GLU A 1182 2.33 -17.31 13.74
CA GLU A 1182 2.00 -17.17 15.15
C GLU A 1182 3.03 -17.87 16.06
N LYS A 1183 3.41 -19.11 15.75
CA LYS A 1183 4.43 -19.84 16.53
C LYS A 1183 5.80 -19.19 16.43
N LYS A 1184 6.15 -18.65 15.25
CA LYS A 1184 7.41 -17.88 15.07
C LYS A 1184 7.41 -16.62 15.92
N GLU A 1185 6.29 -15.90 15.97
CA GLU A 1185 6.17 -14.68 16.77
C GLU A 1185 6.23 -14.96 18.28
N GLN A 1186 5.57 -16.02 18.75
CA GLN A 1186 5.68 -16.47 20.13
C GLN A 1186 7.13 -16.84 20.49
N ALA A 1187 7.81 -17.60 19.62
CA ALA A 1187 9.21 -17.94 19.80
C ALA A 1187 10.11 -16.69 19.87
N ARG A 1188 9.88 -15.71 19.00
CA ARG A 1188 10.61 -14.43 18.98
C ARG A 1188 10.52 -13.69 20.31
N ILE A 1189 9.31 -13.57 20.86
CA ILE A 1189 9.04 -12.85 22.09
C ILE A 1189 9.74 -13.55 23.27
N GLU A 1190 9.59 -14.87 23.38
CA GLU A 1190 10.13 -15.64 24.50
C GLU A 1190 11.67 -15.69 24.48
N ILE A 1191 12.29 -15.89 23.31
CA ILE A 1191 13.76 -15.84 23.17
C ILE A 1191 14.28 -14.45 23.52
N GLY A 1192 13.62 -13.38 23.06
CA GLY A 1192 13.99 -12.02 23.39
C GLY A 1192 13.94 -11.74 24.90
N ARG A 1193 12.98 -12.34 25.61
CA ARG A 1193 12.87 -12.26 27.07
C ARG A 1193 14.03 -12.99 27.76
N GLN A 1194 14.34 -14.22 27.35
CA GLN A 1194 15.45 -15.02 27.91
C GLN A 1194 16.81 -14.35 27.67
N TRP A 1195 17.04 -13.86 26.46
CA TRP A 1195 18.24 -13.10 26.09
C TRP A 1195 18.41 -11.87 26.99
N LYS A 1196 17.35 -11.10 27.22
CA LYS A 1196 17.39 -9.93 28.12
C LYS A 1196 17.80 -10.32 29.55
N ILE A 1197 17.19 -11.37 30.11
CA ILE A 1197 17.50 -11.84 31.47
C ILE A 1197 18.97 -12.27 31.58
N TRP A 1198 19.48 -12.99 30.59
CA TRP A 1198 20.87 -13.41 30.60
C TRP A 1198 21.83 -12.22 30.55
N LYS A 1199 21.58 -11.21 29.70
CA LYS A 1199 22.36 -9.98 29.67
C LYS A 1199 22.36 -9.25 31.01
N GLU A 1200 21.21 -9.13 31.66
CA GLU A 1200 21.12 -8.50 32.99
C GLU A 1200 21.96 -9.26 34.05
N ASN A 1201 22.03 -10.59 33.96
CA ASN A 1201 22.86 -11.40 34.85
C ASN A 1201 24.37 -11.22 34.58
N ILE A 1202 24.77 -11.15 33.30
CA ILE A 1202 26.15 -10.84 32.92
C ILE A 1202 26.52 -9.42 33.36
N GLN A 1203 25.62 -8.45 33.16
CA GLN A 1203 25.83 -7.07 33.59
C GLN A 1203 26.08 -6.99 35.10
N LYS A 1204 25.25 -7.63 35.92
CA LYS A 1204 25.49 -7.72 37.38
C LYS A 1204 26.85 -8.32 37.69
N SER A 1205 27.24 -9.36 36.97
CA SER A 1205 28.52 -10.05 37.12
C SER A 1205 29.71 -9.16 36.77
N CYS A 1206 29.62 -8.41 35.67
CA CYS A 1206 30.64 -7.44 35.25
C CYS A 1206 30.71 -6.25 36.22
N GLN A 1207 29.57 -5.77 36.72
CA GLN A 1207 29.52 -4.72 37.75
C GLN A 1207 30.18 -5.14 39.07
N MET A 1208 30.13 -6.42 39.45
CA MET A 1208 30.84 -6.89 40.64
C MET A 1208 32.36 -6.92 40.48
N LEU A 1209 32.87 -6.91 39.23
CA LEU A 1209 34.30 -6.90 38.94
C LEU A 1209 34.87 -5.47 38.81
N LEU A 1210 34.02 -4.50 38.47
CA LEU A 1210 34.34 -3.06 38.50
C LEU A 1210 34.47 -2.58 39.95
#